data_AF-A0A7J5JMR1-F1
#
_entry.id   AF-A0A7J5JMR1-F1
#
_cell.length_a   1.000
_cell.length_b   1.000
_cell.length_c   1.000
_cell.angle_alpha   90.00
_cell.angle_beta   90.00
_cell.angle_gamma   90.00
#
_symmetry.space_group_name_H-M   'P 1'
#
loop_
_entity.id
_entity.type
_entity.pdbx_description
1 polymer ?
#
loop_
_entity_poly.entity_id
_entity_poly.type
_entity_poly.pdbx_seq_one_letter_code
_entity_poly.pdbx_strand_id
1 'polypeptide(L)'
;MTFISNIQSVAKYESKLLIRSWFFRVFTVLAVTIITFFNFQLFVSEDSGGFWIATAIPSNIPYLILLLLNTGQAVIAIFLASDFLKRDKKLDTSEVFYVRPLSNAEYVIGKIWGNLRVFLLLNLIIMAITAAFNLTLGEVDWMAYLLYFLLISVPTLIFIIGLAIFLMLVLKNQALTFVLLLGYIGLTVFYIEDKFYYLFDYMAYSLPLVKSSIVGFSNWEVILNHRGIYFLAGLAFVFFTIFLFRRLPNSSHSNYPWLVISFCTLMLAFVCGYWHIHSILYQSDIRATYTKINNQYVSTPKMFIHEYDLSVEQHPEDFLSEVTVKGVALDSSAVFTFCLNPGLTIHSVHSAGQQLKFKRDKQIVLVDFGTKHAKGDTISATFRYDGQIDNSFCYLDIPPEVLQASNKKFLFNIDKQYSFQTKNYLMLTPETYWYPRAGTSYSDKNPDWQQTYFSNYRLKVKPLPGLVPLSQGEGKCDEEGVYSFKGDFPSQTLSLVIGDYQQKSAYADSILYSVWHLRDHDYFTASFDSIHDTIPWLIRNVKEQLARQYKLDYPFKRFSIVEVPVQFASYERAWSQAQETVQPEMVLFPEKGAIFWELDVKRQVKNHIRWSGNNEISMQEAQMRTFSNFAWMFLRTEGDYNFSSGSRGRGNLSSTANPYFLFPQIYNFRYNIYSSEWPVANRAIELYLQKKSENEGWERQINGLSNNEKANLLLEKHTFKELLADVEQRNLQNNIVGLEASRLFARSEINMGVDAFRDSLYAMLKRNTFLNIKFENMLDTLGEMSRTDLYSYLKEWEQLTPLPFYSIGEPELTKVVNKGGEEFFVLKVLVSNNSDYDGIIQMNVLQNGWWYQPMEDPRARKKVEIAAHTSKEFVSVWEEQIRDVEINTMVSGNLPYMIRQSIGNVKQERNKIVKDTIYTLPESSLEMPGEVIVDNEDSTLFVLSTPAVVGLLPKWLDKVEDTSFKYSGISWWRAPLQWTATTNAKYYGKYIRSAYVIKSGDGSQTATWKIPVPEAGQYELYYHVFKDDELRWNDRLQGEYHFRVAYDSEMEDAYINLRKANEGWEQLGTYYFSADTVRVVLTDECKLRSVTADAVKIVKR
;
A
#
# COMPACT_ATOMS: atom_id res chain seq x y z
N MET A 1 0.69 -59.88 10.56
CA MET A 1 0.85 -59.76 9.09
C MET A 1 -0.48 -59.70 8.33
N THR A 2 -1.59 -60.27 8.83
CA THR A 2 -2.91 -60.27 8.15
C THR A 2 -3.63 -58.90 8.12
N PHE A 3 -3.47 -58.06 9.14
CA PHE A 3 -4.13 -56.74 9.22
C PHE A 3 -3.75 -55.79 8.08
N ILE A 4 -2.44 -55.66 7.81
CA ILE A 4 -1.92 -54.79 6.73
C ILE A 4 -2.31 -55.36 5.36
N SER A 5 -2.25 -56.68 5.16
CA SER A 5 -2.64 -57.31 3.89
C SER A 5 -4.15 -57.14 3.61
N ASN A 6 -4.97 -57.16 4.65
CA ASN A 6 -6.42 -56.93 4.56
C ASN A 6 -6.73 -55.49 4.12
N ILE A 7 -6.12 -54.50 4.79
CA ILE A 7 -6.24 -53.07 4.42
C ILE A 7 -5.80 -52.85 2.97
N GLN A 8 -4.63 -53.37 2.57
CA GLN A 8 -4.12 -53.23 1.21
C GLN A 8 -5.04 -53.87 0.17
N SER A 9 -5.65 -55.01 0.49
CA SER A 9 -6.60 -55.68 -0.41
C SER A 9 -7.83 -54.82 -0.64
N VAL A 10 -8.46 -54.31 0.43
CA VAL A 10 -9.61 -53.40 0.34
C VAL A 10 -9.23 -52.14 -0.43
N ALA A 11 -8.11 -51.50 -0.09
CA ALA A 11 -7.61 -50.31 -0.75
C ALA A 11 -7.38 -50.52 -2.26
N LYS A 12 -6.87 -51.69 -2.67
CA LYS A 12 -6.64 -52.04 -4.08
C LYS A 12 -7.94 -52.12 -4.88
N TYR A 13 -8.99 -52.71 -4.30
CA TYR A 13 -10.30 -52.78 -4.96
C TYR A 13 -10.98 -51.41 -4.99
N GLU A 14 -10.93 -50.65 -3.90
CA GLU A 14 -11.51 -49.31 -3.84
C GLU A 14 -10.83 -48.37 -4.84
N SER A 15 -9.49 -48.39 -4.90
CA SER A 15 -8.72 -47.62 -5.89
C SER A 15 -9.16 -47.95 -7.32
N LYS A 16 -9.36 -49.24 -7.64
CA LYS A 16 -9.83 -49.67 -8.96
C LYS A 16 -11.25 -49.19 -9.26
N LEU A 17 -12.14 -49.21 -8.28
CA LEU A 17 -13.50 -48.70 -8.42
C LEU A 17 -13.50 -47.20 -8.67
N LEU A 18 -12.66 -46.46 -7.95
CA LEU A 18 -12.53 -45.02 -8.10
C LEU A 18 -11.98 -44.63 -9.48
N ILE A 19 -10.91 -45.27 -9.93
CA ILE A 19 -10.33 -45.06 -11.27
C ILE A 19 -11.32 -45.41 -12.40
N ARG A 20 -12.27 -46.32 -12.14
CA ARG A 20 -13.35 -46.66 -13.09
C ARG A 20 -14.53 -45.70 -13.05
N SER A 21 -14.65 -44.84 -12.04
CA SER A 21 -15.72 -43.86 -11.92
C SER A 21 -15.64 -42.83 -13.04
N TRP A 22 -16.73 -42.63 -13.79
CA TRP A 22 -16.80 -41.65 -14.87
C TRP A 22 -16.46 -40.24 -14.36
N PHE A 23 -16.98 -39.87 -13.19
CA PHE A 23 -16.75 -38.56 -12.58
C PHE A 23 -15.27 -38.31 -12.25
N PHE A 24 -14.57 -39.30 -11.68
CA PHE A 24 -13.14 -39.20 -11.39
C PHE A 24 -12.29 -39.16 -12.67
N ARG A 25 -12.67 -39.91 -13.71
CA ARG A 25 -11.99 -39.87 -15.01
C ARG A 25 -12.11 -38.52 -15.69
N VAL A 26 -13.32 -37.95 -15.72
CA VAL A 26 -13.57 -36.61 -16.27
C VAL A 26 -12.75 -35.58 -15.51
N PHE A 27 -12.78 -35.61 -14.17
CA PHE A 27 -11.96 -34.72 -13.35
C PHE A 27 -10.46 -34.90 -13.62
N THR A 28 -9.96 -36.13 -13.69
CA THR A 28 -8.54 -36.40 -13.96
C THR A 28 -8.12 -35.85 -15.31
N VAL A 29 -8.90 -36.10 -16.36
CA VAL A 29 -8.63 -35.57 -17.71
C VAL A 29 -8.67 -34.04 -17.68
N LEU A 30 -9.72 -33.45 -17.09
CA LEU A 30 -9.85 -31.99 -17.00
C LEU A 30 -8.70 -31.35 -16.20
N ALA A 31 -8.35 -31.91 -15.04
CA ALA A 31 -7.25 -31.41 -14.20
C ALA A 31 -5.92 -31.51 -14.94
N VAL A 32 -5.62 -32.66 -15.58
CA VAL A 32 -4.40 -32.82 -16.36
C VAL A 32 -4.39 -31.86 -17.56
N THR A 33 -5.50 -31.72 -18.30
CA THR A 33 -5.57 -30.81 -19.46
C THR A 33 -5.44 -29.35 -19.04
N ILE A 34 -6.18 -28.89 -18.04
CA ILE A 34 -6.12 -27.50 -17.56
C ILE A 34 -4.74 -27.19 -17.02
N ILE A 35 -4.15 -28.07 -16.20
CA ILE A 35 -2.84 -27.81 -15.61
C ILE A 35 -1.74 -27.92 -16.67
N THR A 36 -1.82 -28.86 -17.60
CA THR A 36 -0.86 -28.94 -18.72
C THR A 36 -0.97 -27.70 -19.61
N PHE A 37 -2.19 -27.24 -19.92
CA PHE A 37 -2.40 -25.99 -20.66
C PHE A 37 -1.89 -24.78 -19.87
N PHE A 38 -2.13 -24.74 -18.55
CA PHE A 38 -1.65 -23.66 -17.69
C PHE A 38 -0.13 -23.64 -17.61
N ASN A 39 0.52 -24.79 -17.45
CA ASN A 39 1.98 -24.92 -17.54
C ASN A 39 2.48 -24.51 -18.93
N PHE A 40 1.82 -24.95 -20.01
CA PHE A 40 2.16 -24.52 -21.36
C PHE A 40 2.03 -23.00 -21.53
N GLN A 41 1.00 -22.36 -20.98
CA GLN A 41 0.91 -20.91 -20.98
C GLN A 41 2.08 -20.30 -20.18
N LEU A 42 2.26 -20.71 -18.93
CA LEU A 42 3.28 -20.16 -18.03
C LEU A 42 4.71 -20.30 -18.58
N PHE A 43 5.01 -21.39 -19.28
CA PHE A 43 6.37 -21.72 -19.73
C PHE A 43 6.62 -21.57 -21.24
N VAL A 44 5.60 -21.77 -22.08
CA VAL A 44 5.75 -21.85 -23.54
C VAL A 44 5.07 -20.70 -24.26
N SER A 45 3.95 -20.17 -23.73
CA SER A 45 3.32 -19.02 -24.35
C SER A 45 4.11 -17.75 -24.03
N GLU A 46 4.50 -17.04 -25.09
CA GLU A 46 5.14 -15.72 -24.97
C GLU A 46 4.17 -14.66 -24.37
N ASP A 47 2.89 -15.01 -24.21
CA ASP A 47 1.76 -14.15 -23.83
C ASP A 47 1.17 -14.40 -22.43
N SER A 48 1.81 -15.20 -21.57
CA SER A 48 1.30 -15.53 -20.21
C SER A 48 1.35 -14.34 -19.24
N GLY A 49 0.39 -13.43 -19.31
CA GLY A 49 0.39 -12.15 -18.61
C GLY A 49 0.77 -12.19 -17.12
N GLY A 50 1.94 -11.64 -16.77
CA GLY A 50 2.20 -11.06 -15.45
C GLY A 50 2.57 -11.99 -14.29
N PHE A 51 2.97 -13.25 -14.52
CA PHE A 51 3.30 -14.21 -13.44
C PHE A 51 4.80 -14.28 -13.07
N TRP A 52 5.54 -13.17 -13.10
CA TRP A 52 6.99 -13.16 -12.79
C TRP A 52 7.32 -13.81 -11.44
N ILE A 53 6.54 -13.53 -10.39
CA ILE A 53 6.72 -14.13 -9.06
C ILE A 53 6.70 -15.67 -9.08
N ALA A 54 5.96 -16.28 -10.00
CA ALA A 54 5.86 -17.74 -10.12
C ALA A 54 7.12 -18.33 -10.77
N THR A 55 7.70 -17.67 -11.76
CA THR A 55 8.88 -18.16 -12.51
C THR A 55 10.21 -17.70 -11.92
N ALA A 56 10.25 -16.55 -11.24
CA ALA A 56 11.46 -16.01 -10.63
C ALA A 56 11.98 -16.92 -9.52
N ILE A 57 11.08 -17.40 -8.65
CA ILE A 57 11.40 -18.29 -7.54
C ILE A 57 10.93 -19.70 -7.91
N PRO A 58 11.84 -20.66 -8.21
CA PRO A 58 11.47 -21.99 -8.71
C PRO A 58 10.53 -22.78 -7.80
N SER A 59 10.55 -22.52 -6.49
CA SER A 59 9.69 -23.16 -5.50
C SER A 59 8.21 -22.74 -5.61
N ASN A 60 7.91 -21.58 -6.19
CA ASN A 60 6.54 -21.06 -6.29
C ASN A 60 5.66 -21.82 -7.29
N ILE A 61 6.27 -22.48 -8.26
CA ILE A 61 5.56 -23.25 -9.30
C ILE A 61 4.79 -24.45 -8.71
N PRO A 62 5.44 -25.39 -7.98
CA PRO A 62 4.71 -26.47 -7.33
C PRO A 62 3.70 -25.96 -6.29
N TYR A 63 4.00 -24.84 -5.62
CA TYR A 63 3.06 -24.22 -4.69
C TYR A 63 1.75 -23.80 -5.38
N LEU A 64 1.86 -23.00 -6.45
CA LEU A 64 0.70 -22.50 -7.21
C LEU A 64 -0.15 -23.66 -7.78
N ILE A 65 0.50 -24.65 -8.37
CA ILE A 65 -0.20 -25.76 -9.04
C ILE A 65 -0.92 -26.66 -8.04
N LEU A 66 -0.32 -26.91 -6.87
CA LEU A 66 -0.97 -27.68 -5.81
C LEU A 66 -2.16 -26.93 -5.21
N LEU A 67 -2.08 -25.61 -5.04
CA LEU A 67 -3.23 -24.80 -4.60
C LEU A 67 -4.40 -24.89 -5.60
N LEU A 68 -4.13 -24.68 -6.89
CA LEU A 68 -5.15 -24.78 -7.94
C LEU A 68 -5.78 -26.18 -8.01
N LEU A 69 -4.96 -27.22 -7.89
CA LEU A 69 -5.41 -28.61 -7.90
C LEU A 69 -6.29 -28.94 -6.69
N ASN A 70 -5.85 -28.56 -5.49
CA ASN A 70 -6.56 -28.87 -4.25
C ASN A 70 -8.00 -28.32 -4.24
N THR A 71 -8.26 -27.19 -4.89
CA THR A 71 -9.61 -26.61 -5.00
C THR A 71 -10.57 -27.47 -5.78
N GLY A 72 -10.15 -27.93 -6.97
CA GLY A 72 -10.94 -28.91 -7.72
C GLY A 72 -11.08 -30.21 -6.95
N GLN A 73 -9.98 -30.69 -6.35
CA GLN A 73 -9.96 -31.96 -5.63
C GLN A 73 -10.86 -32.00 -4.41
N ALA A 74 -10.96 -30.91 -3.63
CA ALA A 74 -11.82 -30.86 -2.46
C ALA A 74 -13.30 -31.12 -2.84
N VAL A 75 -13.79 -30.48 -3.91
CA VAL A 75 -15.16 -30.65 -4.41
C VAL A 75 -15.39 -32.10 -4.86
N ILE A 76 -14.43 -32.68 -5.58
CA ILE A 76 -14.51 -34.05 -6.10
C ILE A 76 -14.42 -35.08 -4.97
N ALA A 77 -13.55 -34.83 -3.98
CA ALA A 77 -13.38 -35.68 -2.81
C ALA A 77 -14.68 -35.74 -1.99
N ILE A 78 -15.38 -34.61 -1.79
CA ILE A 78 -16.69 -34.57 -1.12
C ILE A 78 -17.70 -35.45 -1.87
N PHE A 79 -17.78 -35.31 -3.19
CA PHE A 79 -18.74 -36.07 -4.01
C PHE A 79 -18.49 -37.58 -3.91
N LEU A 80 -17.23 -38.00 -4.02
CA LEU A 80 -16.85 -39.40 -3.96
C LEU A 80 -16.99 -40.00 -2.56
N ALA A 81 -16.66 -39.23 -1.51
CA ALA A 81 -16.91 -39.60 -0.12
C ALA A 81 -18.42 -39.71 0.20
N SER A 82 -19.28 -39.02 -0.54
CA SER A 82 -20.73 -39.14 -0.38
C SER A 82 -21.32 -40.34 -1.14
N ASP A 83 -20.72 -40.72 -2.27
CA ASP A 83 -21.12 -41.91 -3.04
C ASP A 83 -20.69 -43.23 -2.34
N PHE A 84 -19.62 -43.17 -1.53
CA PHE A 84 -19.09 -44.25 -0.68
C PHE A 84 -20.18 -45.01 0.12
N LEU A 85 -21.16 -44.30 0.72
CA LEU A 85 -22.21 -44.91 1.53
C LEU A 85 -23.44 -45.39 0.75
N LYS A 86 -23.66 -44.82 -0.43
CA LYS A 86 -24.83 -45.13 -1.27
C LYS A 86 -24.62 -46.41 -2.07
N ARG A 87 -23.40 -46.64 -2.57
CA ARG A 87 -23.02 -47.88 -3.28
C ARG A 87 -23.17 -49.12 -2.40
N ASP A 88 -22.78 -49.01 -1.13
CA ASP A 88 -22.93 -50.10 -0.14
C ASP A 88 -24.39 -50.38 0.22
N LYS A 89 -25.32 -49.43 0.03
CA LYS A 89 -26.76 -49.60 0.24
C LYS A 89 -27.52 -50.19 -0.97
N LYS A 90 -26.92 -50.16 -2.17
CA LYS A 90 -27.60 -50.49 -3.45
C LYS A 90 -27.03 -51.71 -4.18
N LEU A 91 -25.88 -52.23 -3.75
CA LEU A 91 -25.21 -53.36 -4.41
C LEU A 91 -25.25 -54.62 -3.52
N ASP A 92 -26.16 -55.54 -3.84
CA ASP A 92 -26.19 -56.92 -3.29
C ASP A 92 -24.86 -57.67 -3.48
N THR A 93 -23.98 -57.19 -4.37
CA THR A 93 -22.65 -57.77 -4.62
C THR A 93 -21.61 -57.48 -3.53
N SER A 94 -21.90 -56.55 -2.61
CA SER A 94 -21.01 -56.27 -1.47
C SER A 94 -21.13 -57.30 -0.34
N GLU A 95 -22.20 -58.12 -0.34
CA GLU A 95 -22.38 -59.26 0.58
C GLU A 95 -21.19 -60.24 0.58
N VAL A 96 -20.50 -60.40 -0.55
CA VAL A 96 -19.31 -61.25 -0.67
C VAL A 96 -18.12 -60.72 0.15
N PHE A 97 -18.03 -59.40 0.39
CA PHE A 97 -17.04 -58.81 1.31
C PHE A 97 -17.48 -58.91 2.78
N TYR A 98 -18.78 -59.10 3.04
CA TYR A 98 -19.30 -59.38 4.38
C TYR A 98 -18.92 -60.80 4.87
N VAL A 99 -18.64 -61.73 3.95
CA VAL A 99 -18.24 -63.13 4.26
C VAL A 99 -16.78 -63.28 4.71
N ARG A 100 -15.89 -62.30 4.46
CA ARG A 100 -14.51 -62.32 5.01
C ARG A 100 -14.49 -61.73 6.43
N PRO A 101 -13.74 -62.31 7.40
CA PRO A 101 -13.64 -61.80 8.77
C PRO A 101 -12.75 -60.56 8.83
N LEU A 102 -13.24 -59.43 8.31
CA LEU A 102 -12.59 -58.13 8.33
C LEU A 102 -13.20 -57.27 9.44
N SER A 103 -12.35 -56.67 10.26
CA SER A 103 -12.76 -55.65 11.25
C SER A 103 -13.22 -54.36 10.58
N ASN A 104 -14.03 -53.57 11.28
CA ASN A 104 -14.44 -52.23 10.85
C ASN A 104 -13.24 -51.34 10.54
N ALA A 105 -12.17 -51.44 11.33
CA ALA A 105 -10.94 -50.69 11.13
C ALA A 105 -10.25 -51.06 9.82
N GLU A 106 -10.05 -52.36 9.54
CA GLU A 106 -9.42 -52.82 8.29
C GLU A 106 -10.20 -52.37 7.06
N TYR A 107 -11.52 -52.39 7.13
CA TYR A 107 -12.39 -52.01 6.04
C TYR A 107 -12.40 -50.49 5.79
N VAL A 108 -12.65 -49.68 6.82
CA VAL A 108 -12.74 -48.21 6.70
C VAL A 108 -11.38 -47.63 6.34
N ILE A 109 -10.30 -48.03 7.03
CA ILE A 109 -8.94 -47.58 6.71
C ILE A 109 -8.57 -48.01 5.29
N GLY A 110 -8.91 -49.26 4.90
CA GLY A 110 -8.70 -49.76 3.55
C GLY A 110 -9.40 -48.90 2.48
N LYS A 111 -10.68 -48.57 2.65
CA LYS A 111 -11.40 -47.73 1.68
C LYS A 111 -10.87 -46.29 1.64
N ILE A 112 -10.65 -45.65 2.79
CA ILE A 112 -10.13 -44.28 2.86
C ILE A 112 -8.73 -44.20 2.26
N TRP A 113 -7.85 -45.15 2.59
CA TRP A 113 -6.53 -45.26 1.98
C TRP A 113 -6.61 -45.51 0.46
N GLY A 114 -7.56 -46.31 0.00
CA GLY A 114 -7.81 -46.52 -1.44
C GLY A 114 -8.15 -45.22 -2.16
N ASN A 115 -9.06 -44.41 -1.60
CA ASN A 115 -9.41 -43.10 -2.16
C ASN A 115 -8.24 -42.12 -2.10
N LEU A 116 -7.65 -41.97 -0.91
CA LEU A 116 -6.52 -41.07 -0.68
C LEU A 116 -5.36 -41.38 -1.62
N ARG A 117 -5.00 -42.66 -1.79
CA ARG A 117 -3.91 -43.09 -2.67
C ARG A 117 -4.10 -42.63 -4.11
N VAL A 118 -5.33 -42.66 -4.63
CA VAL A 118 -5.62 -42.26 -6.01
C VAL A 118 -5.47 -40.75 -6.18
N PHE A 119 -5.95 -39.95 -5.22
CA PHE A 119 -5.74 -38.48 -5.24
C PHE A 119 -4.25 -38.12 -5.08
N LEU A 120 -3.54 -38.75 -4.14
CA LEU A 120 -2.11 -38.52 -3.96
C LEU A 120 -1.30 -38.91 -5.20
N LEU A 121 -1.66 -40.01 -5.88
CA LEU A 121 -1.04 -40.41 -7.14
C LEU A 121 -1.30 -39.37 -8.25
N LEU A 122 -2.52 -38.84 -8.34
CA LEU A 122 -2.83 -37.77 -9.27
C LEU A 122 -1.97 -36.51 -9.01
N ASN A 123 -1.78 -36.14 -7.74
CA ASN A 123 -0.93 -35.00 -7.37
C ASN A 123 0.53 -35.25 -7.78
N LEU A 124 1.04 -36.45 -7.55
CA LEU A 124 2.39 -36.84 -7.98
C LEU A 124 2.54 -36.81 -9.50
N ILE A 125 1.52 -37.27 -10.26
CA ILE A 125 1.54 -37.20 -11.73
C ILE A 125 1.56 -35.74 -12.20
N ILE A 126 0.71 -34.89 -11.63
CA ILE A 126 0.64 -33.46 -11.99
C ILE A 126 1.95 -32.75 -11.64
N MET A 127 2.53 -33.04 -10.49
CA MET A 127 3.84 -32.53 -10.11
C MET A 127 4.94 -33.01 -11.06
N ALA A 128 4.91 -34.27 -11.50
CA ALA A 128 5.87 -34.79 -12.47
C ALA A 128 5.74 -34.10 -13.84
N ILE A 129 4.51 -33.85 -14.31
CA ILE A 129 4.25 -33.07 -15.53
C ILE A 129 4.81 -31.66 -15.36
N THR A 130 4.51 -31.02 -14.24
CA THR A 130 4.99 -29.67 -13.92
C THR A 130 6.52 -29.60 -13.88
N ALA A 131 7.17 -30.57 -13.22
CA ALA A 131 8.62 -30.66 -13.17
C ALA A 131 9.22 -30.87 -14.58
N ALA A 132 8.57 -31.66 -15.44
CA ALA A 132 9.01 -31.84 -16.82
C ALA A 132 8.96 -30.54 -17.63
N PHE A 133 7.93 -29.70 -17.44
CA PHE A 133 7.90 -28.36 -18.05
C PHE A 133 8.98 -27.45 -17.46
N ASN A 134 9.16 -27.46 -16.14
CA ASN A 134 10.13 -26.59 -15.47
C ASN A 134 11.59 -26.88 -15.93
N LEU A 135 11.91 -28.16 -16.17
CA LEU A 135 13.19 -28.59 -16.73
C LEU A 135 13.51 -28.02 -18.13
N THR A 136 12.50 -27.50 -18.87
CA THR A 136 12.74 -26.95 -20.22
C THR A 136 13.37 -25.55 -20.21
N LEU A 137 13.32 -24.82 -19.09
CA LEU A 137 13.79 -23.43 -18.97
C LEU A 137 14.91 -23.22 -17.95
N GLY A 138 15.10 -24.11 -16.96
CA GLY A 138 16.19 -23.94 -15.99
C GLY A 138 16.06 -24.75 -14.69
N GLU A 139 16.25 -24.06 -13.57
CA GLU A 139 16.46 -24.63 -12.23
C GLU A 139 15.17 -25.20 -11.59
N VAL A 140 15.27 -26.40 -11.01
CA VAL A 140 14.17 -27.06 -10.33
C VAL A 140 14.52 -27.27 -8.86
N ASP A 141 13.73 -26.70 -7.96
CA ASP A 141 13.81 -26.99 -6.52
C ASP A 141 13.07 -28.29 -6.20
N TRP A 142 13.74 -29.43 -6.35
CA TRP A 142 13.18 -30.76 -6.06
C TRP A 142 12.63 -30.89 -4.65
N MET A 143 13.26 -30.22 -3.67
CA MET A 143 12.81 -30.27 -2.28
C MET A 143 11.47 -29.57 -2.12
N ALA A 144 11.26 -28.43 -2.81
CA ALA A 144 9.98 -27.72 -2.77
C ALA A 144 8.80 -28.59 -3.24
N TYR A 145 8.95 -29.39 -4.31
CA TYR A 145 7.90 -30.30 -4.76
C TYR A 145 7.48 -31.29 -3.66
N LEU A 146 8.46 -31.88 -2.96
CA LEU A 146 8.19 -32.81 -1.87
C LEU A 146 7.55 -32.09 -0.67
N LEU A 147 8.11 -30.97 -0.24
CA LEU A 147 7.63 -30.23 0.93
C LEU A 147 6.21 -29.70 0.70
N TYR A 148 5.91 -29.06 -0.43
CA TYR A 148 4.57 -28.58 -0.72
C TYR A 148 3.55 -29.71 -0.86
N PHE A 149 3.92 -30.85 -1.44
CA PHE A 149 3.05 -32.02 -1.46
C PHE A 149 2.66 -32.48 -0.05
N LEU A 150 3.63 -32.55 0.87
CA LEU A 150 3.40 -32.95 2.26
C LEU A 150 2.63 -31.90 3.06
N LEU A 151 2.87 -30.61 2.83
CA LEU A 151 2.23 -29.53 3.57
C LEU A 151 0.82 -29.22 3.07
N ILE A 152 0.58 -29.28 1.75
CA ILE A 152 -0.66 -28.82 1.11
C ILE A 152 -1.57 -30.01 0.77
N SER A 153 -1.08 -31.05 0.11
CA SER A 153 -1.97 -32.12 -0.36
C SER A 153 -2.40 -33.06 0.76
N VAL A 154 -1.46 -33.53 1.58
CA VAL A 154 -1.73 -34.60 2.56
C VAL A 154 -2.72 -34.18 3.65
N PRO A 155 -2.53 -33.06 4.39
CA PRO A 155 -3.45 -32.62 5.44
C PRO A 155 -4.83 -32.29 4.90
N THR A 156 -4.91 -31.56 3.78
CA THR A 156 -6.17 -31.12 3.17
C THR A 156 -7.02 -32.31 2.72
N LEU A 157 -6.42 -33.30 2.04
CA LEU A 157 -7.16 -34.48 1.58
C LEU A 157 -7.61 -35.38 2.73
N ILE A 158 -6.76 -35.61 3.73
CA ILE A 158 -7.11 -36.42 4.91
C ILE A 158 -8.26 -35.76 5.68
N PHE A 159 -8.21 -34.44 5.85
CA PHE A 159 -9.26 -33.67 6.51
C PHE A 159 -10.58 -33.74 5.76
N ILE A 160 -10.62 -33.37 4.46
CA ILE A 160 -11.88 -33.26 3.73
C ILE A 160 -12.53 -34.62 3.48
N ILE A 161 -11.73 -35.66 3.20
CA ILE A 161 -12.25 -37.03 3.02
C ILE A 161 -12.78 -37.57 4.35
N GLY A 162 -12.02 -37.40 5.44
CA GLY A 162 -12.43 -37.82 6.78
C GLY A 162 -13.71 -37.15 7.22
N LEU A 163 -13.78 -35.82 7.10
CA LEU A 163 -14.95 -35.01 7.46
C LEU A 163 -16.17 -35.38 6.61
N ALA A 164 -16.01 -35.56 5.30
CA ALA A 164 -17.11 -35.88 4.40
C ALA A 164 -17.76 -37.24 4.74
N ILE A 165 -16.94 -38.28 4.95
CA ILE A 165 -17.46 -39.61 5.31
C ILE A 165 -18.13 -39.58 6.70
N PHE A 166 -17.53 -38.88 7.66
CA PHE A 166 -18.09 -38.71 9.00
C PHE A 166 -19.47 -38.02 8.95
N LEU A 167 -19.60 -36.88 8.27
CA LEU A 167 -20.87 -36.16 8.13
C LEU A 167 -21.92 -37.00 7.43
N MET A 168 -21.54 -37.77 6.40
CA MET A 168 -22.46 -38.68 5.71
C MET A 168 -23.02 -39.77 6.64
N LEU A 169 -22.22 -40.31 7.56
CA LEU A 169 -22.67 -41.30 8.55
C LEU A 169 -23.61 -40.68 9.60
N VAL A 170 -23.35 -39.45 10.01
CA VAL A 170 -24.14 -38.73 11.01
C VAL A 170 -25.47 -38.25 10.44
N LEU A 171 -25.43 -37.52 9.32
CA LEU A 171 -26.61 -36.87 8.71
C LEU A 171 -27.48 -37.84 7.92
N LYS A 172 -26.90 -38.92 7.40
CA LYS A 172 -27.58 -39.93 6.56
C LYS A 172 -28.31 -39.35 5.33
N ASN A 173 -27.98 -38.11 4.94
CA ASN A 173 -28.54 -37.40 3.80
C ASN A 173 -27.40 -36.83 2.93
N GLN A 174 -27.33 -37.33 1.69
CA GLN A 174 -26.29 -36.94 0.73
C GLN A 174 -26.40 -35.47 0.31
N ALA A 175 -27.59 -35.00 0.00
CA ALA A 175 -27.79 -33.63 -0.47
C ALA A 175 -27.43 -32.62 0.63
N LEU A 176 -27.87 -32.88 1.86
CA LEU A 176 -27.55 -32.03 3.01
C LEU A 176 -26.04 -32.00 3.30
N THR A 177 -25.38 -33.16 3.29
CA THR A 177 -23.93 -33.23 3.52
C THR A 177 -23.15 -32.48 2.44
N PHE A 178 -23.56 -32.63 1.18
CA PHE A 178 -22.95 -31.92 0.06
C PHE A 178 -23.10 -30.40 0.17
N VAL A 179 -24.31 -29.91 0.47
CA VAL A 179 -24.56 -28.46 0.64
C VAL A 179 -23.77 -27.89 1.82
N LEU A 180 -23.70 -28.59 2.94
CA LEU A 180 -22.93 -28.13 4.11
C LEU A 180 -21.43 -28.06 3.82
N LEU A 181 -20.86 -29.07 3.16
CA LEU A 181 -19.44 -29.09 2.83
C LEU A 181 -19.10 -28.05 1.75
N LEU A 182 -19.92 -27.89 0.72
CA LEU A 182 -19.72 -26.85 -0.29
C LEU A 182 -19.86 -25.45 0.33
N GLY A 183 -20.81 -25.28 1.25
CA GLY A 183 -20.96 -24.06 2.04
C GLY A 183 -19.75 -23.79 2.94
N TYR A 184 -19.16 -24.82 3.55
CA TYR A 184 -17.93 -24.71 4.33
C TYR A 184 -16.72 -24.27 3.47
N ILE A 185 -16.56 -24.85 2.27
CA ILE A 185 -15.52 -24.41 1.31
C ILE A 185 -15.76 -22.95 0.92
N GLY A 186 -16.98 -22.58 0.52
CA GLY A 186 -17.29 -21.20 0.14
C GLY A 186 -17.06 -20.20 1.28
N LEU A 187 -17.45 -20.55 2.51
CA LEU A 187 -17.27 -19.72 3.69
C LEU A 187 -15.79 -19.53 4.04
N THR A 188 -15.00 -20.59 3.99
CA THR A 188 -13.56 -20.53 4.32
C THR A 188 -12.77 -19.77 3.26
N VAL A 189 -13.04 -20.01 1.97
CA VAL A 189 -12.29 -19.42 0.85
C VAL A 189 -12.68 -17.97 0.56
N PHE A 190 -13.95 -17.57 0.72
CA PHE A 190 -14.42 -16.24 0.31
C PHE A 190 -14.79 -15.30 1.47
N TYR A 191 -14.93 -15.79 2.70
CA TYR A 191 -15.42 -14.95 3.81
C TYR A 191 -14.52 -14.96 5.04
N ILE A 192 -14.05 -16.12 5.48
CA ILE A 192 -13.15 -16.21 6.64
C ILE A 192 -11.73 -15.84 6.21
N GLU A 193 -11.22 -16.42 5.13
CA GLU A 193 -9.89 -16.15 4.56
C GLU A 193 -8.77 -16.13 5.60
N ASP A 194 -8.39 -14.95 6.09
CA ASP A 194 -7.33 -14.69 7.05
C ASP A 194 -7.82 -14.41 8.48
N LYS A 195 -9.14 -14.24 8.66
CA LYS A 195 -9.76 -14.01 9.97
C LYS A 195 -9.49 -15.16 10.93
N PHE A 196 -9.49 -14.84 12.22
CA PHE A 196 -9.15 -15.78 13.30
C PHE A 196 -7.75 -16.39 13.11
N TYR A 197 -6.78 -15.58 12.66
CA TYR A 197 -5.38 -15.98 12.54
C TYR A 197 -5.17 -17.19 11.62
N TYR A 198 -5.89 -17.23 10.49
CA TYR A 198 -5.87 -18.31 9.51
C TYR A 198 -6.35 -19.68 10.02
N LEU A 199 -6.87 -19.79 11.25
CA LEU A 199 -7.20 -21.08 11.89
C LEU A 199 -8.13 -21.98 11.07
N PHE A 200 -9.02 -21.38 10.27
CA PHE A 200 -9.99 -22.10 9.44
C PHE A 200 -9.53 -22.35 7.99
N ASP A 201 -8.28 -21.99 7.64
CA ASP A 201 -7.68 -22.19 6.32
C ASP A 201 -7.13 -23.62 6.12
N TYR A 202 -8.05 -24.58 6.00
CA TYR A 202 -7.72 -26.00 5.82
C TYR A 202 -7.02 -26.30 4.48
N MET A 203 -7.09 -25.39 3.51
CA MET A 203 -6.51 -25.53 2.17
C MET A 203 -5.16 -24.86 1.99
N ALA A 204 -4.73 -24.05 2.96
CA ALA A 204 -3.49 -23.27 2.90
C ALA A 204 -3.52 -22.11 1.89
N TYR A 205 -4.70 -21.54 1.66
CA TYR A 205 -4.91 -20.42 0.74
C TYR A 205 -4.50 -19.05 1.31
N SER A 206 -4.48 -18.92 2.62
CA SER A 206 -4.19 -17.68 3.36
C SER A 206 -2.91 -17.81 4.20
N LEU A 207 -2.52 -19.03 4.57
CA LEU A 207 -1.28 -19.27 5.29
C LEU A 207 -0.04 -18.84 4.46
N PRO A 208 0.90 -18.08 5.03
CA PRO A 208 2.17 -17.73 4.39
C PRO A 208 3.01 -18.98 4.11
N LEU A 209 3.20 -19.31 2.83
CA LEU A 209 3.85 -20.55 2.39
C LEU A 209 4.89 -20.33 1.29
N VAL A 210 5.25 -19.09 0.95
CA VAL A 210 6.35 -18.83 0.01
C VAL A 210 7.68 -19.29 0.61
N LYS A 211 8.42 -20.12 -0.14
CA LYS A 211 9.76 -20.61 0.19
C LYS A 211 10.80 -19.83 -0.61
N SER A 212 11.60 -19.01 0.06
CA SER A 212 12.72 -18.29 -0.56
C SER A 212 13.81 -19.25 -1.05
N SER A 213 14.55 -18.87 -2.10
CA SER A 213 15.76 -19.60 -2.50
C SER A 213 16.92 -19.33 -1.55
N ILE A 214 16.87 -18.26 -0.76
CA ILE A 214 17.91 -17.81 0.15
C ILE A 214 17.80 -18.49 1.52
N VAL A 215 16.67 -18.29 2.20
CA VAL A 215 16.46 -18.73 3.60
C VAL A 215 15.44 -19.86 3.75
N GLY A 216 14.78 -20.27 2.66
CA GLY A 216 13.73 -21.28 2.71
C GLY A 216 12.43 -20.76 3.31
N PHE A 217 11.80 -21.56 4.18
CA PHE A 217 10.60 -21.16 4.92
C PHE A 217 11.01 -20.39 6.18
N SER A 218 10.37 -19.26 6.44
CA SER A 218 10.68 -18.38 7.57
C SER A 218 10.15 -18.90 8.91
N ASN A 219 8.96 -19.51 8.94
CA ASN A 219 8.30 -19.93 10.19
C ASN A 219 7.82 -21.38 10.13
N TRP A 220 8.76 -22.31 10.25
CA TRP A 220 8.51 -23.75 10.14
C TRP A 220 7.56 -24.28 11.22
N GLU A 221 7.67 -23.77 12.45
CA GLU A 221 6.87 -24.19 13.59
C GLU A 221 5.38 -23.89 13.40
N VAL A 222 5.06 -22.65 13.00
CA VAL A 222 3.67 -22.23 12.76
C VAL A 222 3.08 -23.01 11.58
N ILE A 223 3.84 -23.18 10.49
CA ILE A 223 3.37 -23.94 9.32
C ILE A 223 3.05 -25.39 9.71
N LEU A 224 3.97 -26.08 10.39
CA LEU A 224 3.77 -27.48 10.78
C LEU A 224 2.66 -27.64 11.81
N ASN A 225 2.58 -26.78 12.82
CA ASN A 225 1.52 -26.83 13.82
C ASN A 225 0.15 -26.65 13.16
N HIS A 226 0.02 -25.63 12.30
CA HIS A 226 -1.22 -25.36 11.58
C HIS A 226 -1.64 -26.54 10.67
N ARG A 227 -0.71 -27.10 9.88
CA ARG A 227 -1.02 -28.26 9.03
C ARG A 227 -1.28 -29.52 9.87
N GLY A 228 -0.65 -29.63 11.04
CA GLY A 228 -0.90 -30.64 12.06
C GLY A 228 -2.34 -30.63 12.57
N ILE A 229 -2.96 -29.47 12.79
CA ILE A 229 -4.37 -29.34 13.21
C ILE A 229 -5.28 -30.14 12.27
N TYR A 230 -5.17 -29.88 10.96
CA TYR A 230 -6.04 -30.49 9.96
C TYR A 230 -5.74 -31.97 9.72
N PHE A 231 -4.47 -32.33 9.75
CA PHE A 231 -4.06 -33.73 9.69
C PHE A 231 -4.66 -34.53 10.85
N LEU A 232 -4.52 -34.04 12.10
CA LEU A 232 -5.04 -34.69 13.30
C LEU A 232 -6.57 -34.69 13.35
N ALA A 233 -7.23 -33.58 13.00
CA ALA A 233 -8.69 -33.49 12.92
C ALA A 233 -9.26 -34.46 11.86
N GLY A 234 -8.60 -34.55 10.69
CA GLY A 234 -8.96 -35.51 9.65
C GLY A 234 -8.84 -36.95 10.14
N LEU A 235 -7.74 -37.30 10.82
CA LEU A 235 -7.59 -38.62 11.44
C LEU A 235 -8.65 -38.90 12.51
N ALA A 236 -9.02 -37.90 13.31
CA ALA A 236 -10.10 -38.04 14.28
C ALA A 236 -11.43 -38.41 13.61
N PHE A 237 -11.80 -37.73 12.52
CA PHE A 237 -13.00 -38.06 11.74
C PHE A 237 -12.94 -39.47 11.12
N VAL A 238 -11.76 -39.91 10.68
CA VAL A 238 -11.54 -41.29 10.24
C VAL A 238 -11.80 -42.29 11.37
N PHE A 239 -11.31 -42.03 12.58
CA PHE A 239 -11.54 -42.91 13.73
C PHE A 239 -12.99 -42.90 14.22
N PHE A 240 -13.66 -41.75 14.21
CA PHE A 240 -15.11 -41.68 14.45
C PHE A 240 -15.90 -42.50 13.41
N THR A 241 -15.46 -42.47 12.16
CA THR A 241 -16.06 -43.26 11.08
C THR A 241 -15.96 -44.76 11.38
N ILE A 242 -14.81 -45.25 11.88
CA ILE A 242 -14.63 -46.67 12.27
C ILE A 242 -15.64 -47.08 13.36
N PHE A 243 -15.87 -46.21 14.34
CA PHE A 243 -16.82 -46.46 15.42
C PHE A 243 -18.28 -46.45 14.93
N LEU A 244 -18.66 -45.46 14.13
CA LEU A 244 -20.03 -45.28 13.63
C LEU A 244 -20.43 -46.32 12.54
N PHE A 245 -19.46 -47.03 11.96
CA PHE A 245 -19.71 -48.00 10.92
C PHE A 245 -20.46 -49.23 11.46
N ARG A 246 -21.72 -49.41 11.02
CA ARG A 246 -22.60 -50.48 11.50
C ARG A 246 -22.39 -51.77 10.70
N ARG A 247 -21.52 -52.66 11.18
CA ARG A 247 -21.33 -54.04 10.71
C ARG A 247 -21.40 -54.99 11.92
N LEU A 248 -21.74 -56.27 11.69
CA LEU A 248 -21.72 -57.31 12.74
C LEU A 248 -20.34 -57.36 13.42
N PRO A 249 -20.23 -56.98 14.71
CA PRO A 249 -18.94 -56.88 15.36
C PRO A 249 -18.41 -58.27 15.72
N ASN A 250 -17.11 -58.51 15.54
CA ASN A 250 -16.45 -59.75 15.99
C ASN A 250 -16.51 -59.93 17.53
N SER A 251 -16.69 -58.85 18.30
CA SER A 251 -16.96 -58.86 19.75
C SER A 251 -17.71 -57.59 20.18
N SER A 252 -18.50 -57.65 21.27
CA SER A 252 -19.37 -56.54 21.71
C SER A 252 -18.64 -55.24 22.06
N HIS A 253 -17.33 -55.29 22.33
CA HIS A 253 -16.54 -54.14 22.79
C HIS A 253 -15.43 -53.69 21.81
N SER A 254 -15.26 -54.31 20.63
CA SER A 254 -14.11 -54.02 19.75
C SER A 254 -14.05 -52.60 19.19
N ASN A 255 -15.16 -51.86 19.21
CA ASN A 255 -15.27 -50.55 18.57
C ASN A 255 -15.04 -49.37 19.53
N TYR A 256 -15.14 -49.57 20.86
CA TYR A 256 -14.95 -48.52 21.87
C TYR A 256 -13.54 -47.91 21.91
N PRO A 257 -12.44 -48.68 21.73
CA PRO A 257 -11.10 -48.09 21.67
C PRO A 257 -10.94 -47.03 20.57
N TRP A 258 -11.60 -47.22 19.42
CA TRP A 258 -11.56 -46.25 18.32
C TRP A 258 -12.27 -44.94 18.65
N LEU A 259 -13.32 -45.00 19.47
CA LEU A 259 -13.98 -43.80 19.99
C LEU A 259 -13.08 -43.03 20.96
N VAL A 260 -12.37 -43.74 21.85
CA VAL A 260 -11.40 -43.09 22.75
C VAL A 260 -10.27 -42.46 21.95
N ILE A 261 -9.71 -43.18 20.99
CA ILE A 261 -8.65 -42.67 20.11
C ILE A 261 -9.14 -41.44 19.32
N SER A 262 -10.37 -41.45 18.80
CA SER A 262 -10.91 -40.31 18.04
C SER A 262 -11.06 -39.05 18.90
N PHE A 263 -11.51 -39.18 20.15
CA PHE A 263 -11.55 -38.05 21.08
C PHE A 263 -10.15 -37.57 21.48
N CYS A 264 -9.20 -38.49 21.74
CA CYS A 264 -7.82 -38.12 22.05
C CYS A 264 -7.15 -37.37 20.88
N THR A 265 -7.29 -37.83 19.64
CA THR A 265 -6.72 -37.16 18.48
C THR A 265 -7.41 -35.84 18.16
N LEU A 266 -8.73 -35.76 18.36
CA LEU A 266 -9.46 -34.50 18.22
C LEU A 266 -9.02 -33.49 19.29
N MET A 267 -8.82 -33.94 20.54
CA MET A 267 -8.31 -33.10 21.63
C MET A 267 -6.90 -32.59 21.32
N LEU A 268 -6.03 -33.44 20.78
CA LEU A 268 -4.70 -33.01 20.32
C LEU A 268 -4.80 -31.94 19.21
N ALA A 269 -5.72 -32.09 18.25
CA ALA A 269 -5.97 -31.07 17.23
C ALA A 269 -6.44 -29.74 17.84
N PHE A 270 -7.29 -29.77 18.88
CA PHE A 270 -7.69 -28.58 19.63
C PHE A 270 -6.53 -27.96 20.42
N VAL A 271 -5.63 -28.77 21.00
CA VAL A 271 -4.42 -28.26 21.67
C VAL A 271 -3.51 -27.57 20.66
N CYS A 272 -3.27 -28.16 19.49
CA CYS A 272 -2.53 -27.52 18.41
C CYS A 272 -3.18 -26.21 17.96
N GLY A 273 -4.52 -26.18 17.83
CA GLY A 273 -5.27 -24.96 17.51
C GLY A 273 -5.18 -23.89 18.59
N TYR A 274 -5.25 -24.27 19.86
CA TYR A 274 -5.03 -23.37 20.99
C TYR A 274 -3.61 -22.80 20.99
N TRP A 275 -2.60 -23.64 20.78
CA TRP A 275 -1.20 -23.19 20.67
C TRP A 275 -0.95 -22.27 19.48
N HIS A 276 -1.61 -22.52 18.35
CA HIS A 276 -1.55 -21.66 17.16
C HIS A 276 -2.08 -20.25 17.43
N ILE A 277 -3.25 -20.15 18.06
CA ILE A 277 -3.83 -18.83 18.41
C ILE A 277 -3.01 -18.18 19.53
N HIS A 278 -2.63 -18.96 20.55
CA HIS A 278 -1.93 -18.45 21.71
C HIS A 278 -0.54 -17.92 21.36
N SER A 279 0.20 -18.56 20.44
CA SER A 279 1.51 -18.06 20.01
C SER A 279 1.42 -16.68 19.35
N ILE A 280 0.38 -16.46 18.54
CA ILE A 280 0.14 -15.17 17.86
C ILE A 280 -0.32 -14.10 18.85
N LEU A 281 -1.22 -14.44 19.78
CA LEU A 281 -1.65 -13.52 20.84
C LEU A 281 -0.51 -13.16 21.79
N TYR A 282 0.31 -14.13 22.17
CA TYR A 282 1.49 -13.93 23.02
C TYR A 282 2.50 -12.96 22.38
N GLN A 283 2.67 -13.01 21.05
CA GLN A 283 3.48 -12.03 20.34
C GLN A 283 2.90 -10.61 20.45
N SER A 284 1.58 -10.44 20.49
CA SER A 284 0.97 -9.13 20.75
C SER A 284 1.23 -8.64 22.19
N ASP A 285 1.07 -9.53 23.17
CA ASP A 285 1.26 -9.22 24.59
C ASP A 285 2.71 -8.85 24.93
N ILE A 286 3.69 -9.56 24.35
CA ILE A 286 5.11 -9.27 24.58
C ILE A 286 5.51 -7.90 24.00
N ARG A 287 4.91 -7.52 22.86
CA ARG A 287 5.13 -6.20 22.25
C ARG A 287 4.61 -5.08 23.12
N ALA A 288 3.39 -5.22 23.65
CA ALA A 288 2.84 -4.27 24.62
C ALA A 288 3.72 -4.15 25.87
N THR A 289 4.33 -5.27 26.30
CA THR A 289 5.29 -5.29 27.40
C THR A 289 6.56 -4.49 27.06
N TYR A 290 7.12 -4.65 25.86
CA TYR A 290 8.28 -3.87 25.42
C TYR A 290 7.99 -2.36 25.39
N THR A 291 6.84 -1.94 24.84
CA THR A 291 6.42 -0.53 24.84
C THR A 291 6.26 0.01 26.26
N LYS A 292 5.66 -0.78 27.17
CA LYS A 292 5.51 -0.40 28.59
C LYS A 292 6.86 -0.18 29.28
N ILE A 293 7.85 -1.03 29.01
CA ILE A 293 9.22 -0.90 29.54
C ILE A 293 9.87 0.37 28.97
N ASN A 294 9.76 0.64 27.66
CA ASN A 294 10.29 1.87 27.07
C ASN A 294 9.69 3.11 27.74
N ASN A 295 8.37 3.13 27.93
CA ASN A 295 7.67 4.22 28.62
C ASN A 295 8.14 4.48 30.05
N GLN A 296 8.61 3.44 30.75
CA GLN A 296 9.15 3.57 32.10
C GLN A 296 10.53 4.26 32.09
N TYR A 297 11.35 4.00 31.07
CA TYR A 297 12.73 4.47 31.02
C TYR A 297 12.97 5.62 30.03
N VAL A 298 11.96 6.09 29.27
CA VAL A 298 12.13 7.12 28.23
C VAL A 298 12.73 8.44 28.77
N SER A 299 12.44 8.80 30.02
CA SER A 299 12.95 10.03 30.67
C SER A 299 14.26 9.83 31.44
N THR A 300 14.93 8.68 31.26
CA THR A 300 16.20 8.42 31.94
C THR A 300 17.38 9.09 31.24
N PRO A 301 18.45 9.43 31.97
CA PRO A 301 19.65 10.06 31.41
C PRO A 301 20.23 9.30 30.22
N LYS A 302 20.51 10.03 29.14
CA LYS A 302 21.05 9.46 27.89
C LYS A 302 22.31 10.20 27.43
N MET A 303 22.97 9.62 26.43
CA MET A 303 24.18 10.17 25.82
C MET A 303 24.05 10.24 24.31
N PHE A 304 24.69 11.23 23.70
CA PHE A 304 24.88 11.29 22.25
C PHE A 304 26.12 10.49 21.88
N ILE A 305 25.93 9.34 21.23
CA ILE A 305 27.04 8.51 20.73
C ILE A 305 27.51 9.10 19.39
N HIS A 306 28.80 9.38 19.26
CA HIS A 306 29.40 9.96 18.05
C HIS A 306 30.40 9.02 17.36
N GLU A 307 30.86 7.96 18.04
CA GLU A 307 31.72 6.93 17.45
C GLU A 307 31.28 5.53 17.93
N TYR A 308 31.20 4.59 16.99
CA TYR A 308 31.02 3.16 17.22
C TYR A 308 32.18 2.38 16.60
N ASP A 309 32.77 1.47 17.37
CA ASP A 309 33.72 0.47 16.89
C ASP A 309 33.13 -0.91 17.16
N LEU A 310 32.79 -1.65 16.09
CA LEU A 310 32.10 -2.93 16.14
C LEU A 310 33.00 -4.04 15.60
N SER A 311 33.03 -5.17 16.28
CA SER A 311 33.63 -6.41 15.82
C SER A 311 32.60 -7.52 15.89
N VAL A 312 32.23 -8.08 14.74
CA VAL A 312 31.17 -9.09 14.59
C VAL A 312 31.77 -10.38 14.03
N GLU A 313 31.49 -11.51 14.69
CA GLU A 313 31.82 -12.85 14.22
C GLU A 313 30.52 -13.63 13.98
N GLN A 314 30.35 -14.13 12.76
CA GLN A 314 29.17 -14.91 12.39
C GLN A 314 29.33 -16.36 12.85
N HIS A 315 28.30 -16.90 13.50
CA HIS A 315 28.16 -18.34 13.77
C HIS A 315 27.02 -18.93 12.91
N PRO A 316 26.85 -20.27 12.89
CA PRO A 316 25.82 -20.90 12.05
C PRO A 316 24.38 -20.51 12.39
N GLU A 317 24.07 -20.27 13.66
CA GLU A 317 22.71 -19.98 14.16
C GLU A 317 22.62 -18.61 14.85
N ASP A 318 23.73 -18.00 15.27
CA ASP A 318 23.79 -16.72 15.97
C ASP A 318 25.02 -15.90 15.53
N PHE A 319 25.32 -14.82 16.25
CA PHE A 319 26.53 -14.04 16.06
C PHE A 319 27.10 -13.56 17.40
N LEU A 320 28.41 -13.40 17.46
CA LEU A 320 29.11 -12.75 18.56
C LEU A 320 29.45 -11.33 18.16
N SER A 321 29.20 -10.37 19.05
CA SER A 321 29.51 -8.96 18.81
C SER A 321 30.21 -8.33 20.00
N GLU A 322 31.25 -7.55 19.71
CA GLU A 322 31.90 -6.64 20.64
C GLU A 322 31.78 -5.21 20.10
N VAL A 323 31.12 -4.33 20.86
CA VAL A 323 30.83 -2.96 20.45
C VAL A 323 31.36 -1.98 21.46
N THR A 324 32.27 -1.12 21.04
CA THR A 324 32.72 0.04 21.80
C THR A 324 32.00 1.29 21.34
N VAL A 325 31.25 1.92 22.25
CA VAL A 325 30.55 3.19 22.03
C VAL A 325 31.34 4.31 22.69
N LYS A 326 31.46 5.45 22.01
CA LYS A 326 31.94 6.71 22.61
C LYS A 326 30.92 7.80 22.42
N GLY A 327 30.53 8.45 23.50
CA GLY A 327 29.45 9.42 23.51
C GLY A 327 29.67 10.57 24.49
N VAL A 328 28.86 11.60 24.33
CA VAL A 328 28.81 12.78 25.19
C VAL A 328 27.55 12.73 26.05
N ALA A 329 27.70 12.90 27.37
CA ALA A 329 26.57 12.92 28.28
C ALA A 329 25.64 14.11 28.00
N LEU A 330 24.34 13.84 27.76
CA LEU A 330 23.34 14.90 27.57
C LEU A 330 22.79 15.41 28.90
N ASP A 331 22.82 14.55 29.92
CA ASP A 331 22.37 14.81 31.28
C ASP A 331 23.47 14.46 32.30
N SER A 332 23.45 15.13 33.46
CA SER A 332 24.42 14.84 34.52
C SER A 332 24.00 13.62 35.34
N SER A 333 24.62 12.47 35.08
CA SER A 333 24.27 11.18 35.71
C SER A 333 25.49 10.26 35.84
N ALA A 334 25.39 9.28 36.74
CA ALA A 334 26.31 8.13 36.80
C ALA A 334 25.79 6.94 36.01
N VAL A 335 24.47 6.86 35.80
CA VAL A 335 23.79 5.78 35.10
C VAL A 335 23.21 6.30 33.81
N PHE A 336 23.52 5.61 32.70
CA PHE A 336 22.97 5.94 31.39
C PHE A 336 22.26 4.74 30.79
N THR A 337 21.23 5.05 30.00
CA THR A 337 20.34 4.06 29.41
C THR A 337 20.74 3.72 27.98
N PHE A 338 20.79 2.42 27.70
CA PHE A 338 20.98 1.86 26.37
C PHE A 338 19.85 0.89 26.02
N CYS A 339 19.58 0.74 24.74
CA CYS A 339 18.64 -0.22 24.19
C CYS A 339 19.38 -1.23 23.31
N LEU A 340 19.17 -2.52 23.57
CA LEU A 340 19.72 -3.65 22.81
C LEU A 340 18.63 -4.71 22.66
N ASN A 341 18.58 -5.42 21.53
CA ASN A 341 17.55 -6.42 21.29
C ASN A 341 17.44 -7.44 22.46
N PRO A 342 16.21 -7.75 22.93
CA PRO A 342 16.01 -8.65 24.07
C PRO A 342 16.53 -10.07 23.85
N GLY A 343 16.65 -10.53 22.59
CA GLY A 343 17.20 -11.84 22.25
C GLY A 343 18.74 -11.94 22.35
N LEU A 344 19.45 -10.82 22.53
CA LEU A 344 20.91 -10.79 22.67
C LEU A 344 21.34 -10.82 24.14
N THR A 345 22.17 -11.78 24.52
CA THR A 345 22.66 -11.97 25.89
C THR A 345 23.95 -11.19 26.13
N ILE A 346 23.94 -10.25 27.09
CA ILE A 346 25.15 -9.48 27.45
C ILE A 346 26.00 -10.28 28.44
N HIS A 347 27.24 -10.56 28.06
CA HIS A 347 28.20 -11.20 28.97
C HIS A 347 28.90 -10.19 29.87
N SER A 348 29.26 -9.03 29.31
CA SER A 348 30.03 -8.03 30.06
C SER A 348 29.95 -6.64 29.45
N VAL A 349 30.13 -5.63 30.31
CA VAL A 349 30.26 -4.22 29.93
C VAL A 349 31.52 -3.68 30.61
N HIS A 350 32.40 -3.04 29.85
CA HIS A 350 33.66 -2.49 30.35
C HIS A 350 33.82 -1.02 29.97
N SER A 351 34.59 -0.26 30.75
CA SER A 351 35.03 1.09 30.40
C SER A 351 36.47 1.28 30.86
N ALA A 352 37.34 1.77 29.97
CA ALA A 352 38.78 1.96 30.25
C ALA A 352 39.47 0.73 30.89
N GLY A 353 39.04 -0.49 30.53
CA GLY A 353 39.56 -1.75 31.08
C GLY A 353 38.95 -2.20 32.42
N GLN A 354 38.07 -1.39 33.03
CA GLN A 354 37.35 -1.75 34.25
C GLN A 354 35.95 -2.30 33.92
N GLN A 355 35.54 -3.38 34.59
CA GLN A 355 34.20 -3.94 34.45
C GLN A 355 33.15 -3.04 35.12
N LEU A 356 32.10 -2.69 34.38
CA LEU A 356 30.99 -1.86 34.86
C LEU A 356 29.85 -2.72 35.39
N LYS A 357 29.09 -2.17 36.33
CA LYS A 357 27.82 -2.76 36.78
C LYS A 357 26.72 -2.35 35.82
N PHE A 358 25.88 -3.29 35.41
CA PHE A 358 24.70 -2.98 34.61
C PHE A 358 23.48 -3.72 35.13
N LYS A 359 22.31 -3.12 34.94
CA LYS A 359 21.00 -3.75 35.16
C LYS A 359 20.30 -3.88 33.82
N ARG A 360 19.80 -5.08 33.52
CA ARG A 360 19.04 -5.33 32.30
C ARG A 360 17.57 -5.59 32.63
N ASP A 361 16.69 -4.93 31.89
CA ASP A 361 15.24 -5.11 31.91
C ASP A 361 14.76 -5.30 30.47
N LYS A 362 14.68 -6.56 30.04
CA LYS A 362 14.41 -6.97 28.65
C LYS A 362 15.35 -6.26 27.65
N GLN A 363 14.86 -5.28 26.89
CA GLN A 363 15.63 -4.52 25.90
C GLN A 363 16.47 -3.38 26.51
N ILE A 364 16.13 -2.93 27.71
CA ILE A 364 16.77 -1.78 28.35
C ILE A 364 17.96 -2.23 29.19
N VAL A 365 19.09 -1.55 29.01
CA VAL A 365 20.35 -1.79 29.72
C VAL A 365 20.78 -0.49 30.39
N LEU A 366 20.70 -0.47 31.72
CA LEU A 366 21.18 0.63 32.55
C LEU A 366 22.62 0.36 32.94
N VAL A 367 23.55 1.17 32.45
CA VAL A 367 24.99 1.03 32.73
C VAL A 367 25.42 2.07 33.75
N ASP A 368 25.98 1.61 34.87
CA ASP A 368 26.53 2.45 35.94
C ASP A 368 28.03 2.61 35.75
N PHE A 369 28.46 3.85 35.46
CA PHE A 369 29.86 4.22 35.28
C PHE A 369 30.60 4.46 36.61
N GLY A 370 29.92 4.31 37.76
CA GLY A 370 30.49 4.43 39.10
C GLY A 370 30.81 5.86 39.54
N THR A 371 30.90 6.80 38.60
CA THR A 371 31.13 8.24 38.85
C THR A 371 30.08 9.08 38.14
N LYS A 372 29.69 10.20 38.76
CA LYS A 372 28.73 11.12 38.17
C LYS A 372 29.43 11.96 37.11
N HIS A 373 29.01 11.79 35.85
CA HIS A 373 29.48 12.59 34.74
C HIS A 373 28.64 13.87 34.61
N ALA A 374 29.29 14.98 34.27
CA ALA A 374 28.64 16.23 33.98
C ALA A 374 28.11 16.24 32.53
N LYS A 375 27.13 17.09 32.26
CA LYS A 375 26.64 17.33 30.90
C LYS A 375 27.80 17.84 30.03
N GLY A 376 28.06 17.18 28.90
CA GLY A 376 29.19 17.48 28.02
C GLY A 376 30.42 16.59 28.20
N ASP A 377 30.47 15.74 29.24
CA ASP A 377 31.58 14.81 29.45
C ASP A 377 31.59 13.70 28.38
N THR A 378 32.78 13.29 27.94
CA THR A 378 32.96 12.18 27.01
C THR A 378 33.12 10.87 27.77
N ILE A 379 32.32 9.86 27.40
CA ILE A 379 32.22 8.57 28.06
C ILE A 379 32.40 7.47 27.01
N SER A 380 33.07 6.37 27.39
CA SER A 380 33.19 5.18 26.55
C SER A 380 32.72 3.92 27.27
N ALA A 381 32.03 3.02 26.57
CA ALA A 381 31.67 1.70 27.08
C ALA A 381 31.83 0.63 26.00
N THR A 382 32.28 -0.55 26.38
CA THR A 382 32.44 -1.72 25.51
C THR A 382 31.51 -2.82 25.96
N PHE A 383 30.61 -3.25 25.07
CA PHE A 383 29.63 -4.31 25.29
C PHE A 383 30.08 -5.57 24.57
N ARG A 384 30.02 -6.72 25.23
CA ARG A 384 30.23 -8.04 24.60
C ARG A 384 28.99 -8.90 24.79
N TYR A 385 28.42 -9.37 23.69
CA TYR A 385 27.14 -10.10 23.68
C TYR A 385 27.02 -11.04 22.48
N ASP A 386 26.14 -12.04 22.60
CA ASP A 386 25.82 -13.02 21.57
C ASP A 386 24.31 -13.35 21.54
N GLY A 387 23.88 -14.12 20.55
CA GLY A 387 22.53 -14.68 20.47
C GLY A 387 21.76 -14.31 19.20
N GLN A 388 20.44 -14.54 19.24
CA GLN A 388 19.56 -14.33 18.10
C GLN A 388 18.66 -13.10 18.30
N ILE A 389 18.43 -12.34 17.23
CA ILE A 389 17.42 -11.27 17.20
C ILE A 389 16.02 -11.82 17.50
N ASP A 390 15.35 -11.25 18.49
CA ASP A 390 13.91 -11.41 18.71
C ASP A 390 13.14 -10.47 17.78
N ASN A 391 12.56 -11.01 16.71
CA ASN A 391 11.75 -10.26 15.74
C ASN A 391 10.50 -9.64 16.35
N SER A 392 10.03 -10.12 17.51
CA SER A 392 8.87 -9.53 18.21
C SER A 392 9.15 -8.10 18.69
N PHE A 393 10.43 -7.73 18.87
CA PHE A 393 10.83 -6.40 19.31
C PHE A 393 10.83 -5.35 18.18
N CYS A 394 10.88 -5.76 16.91
CA CYS A 394 10.90 -4.84 15.79
C CYS A 394 9.53 -4.18 15.59
N TYR A 395 9.52 -2.93 15.11
CA TYR A 395 8.36 -2.17 14.69
C TYR A 395 7.30 -1.96 15.78
N LEU A 396 7.70 -1.72 17.04
CA LEU A 396 6.77 -1.50 18.18
C LEU A 396 5.82 -0.32 17.97
N ASP A 397 6.21 0.60 17.10
CA ASP A 397 5.50 1.78 16.66
C ASP A 397 4.38 1.49 15.65
N ILE A 398 4.39 0.31 15.04
CA ILE A 398 3.41 -0.11 14.04
C ILE A 398 2.26 -0.87 14.72
N PRO A 399 1.00 -0.50 14.47
CA PRO A 399 -0.17 -1.16 15.03
C PRO A 399 -0.23 -2.65 14.65
N PRO A 400 -0.71 -3.53 15.56
CA PRO A 400 -0.82 -4.96 15.31
C PRO A 400 -1.61 -5.32 14.06
N GLU A 401 -2.64 -4.54 13.71
CA GLU A 401 -3.50 -4.78 12.55
C GLU A 401 -2.71 -4.71 11.24
N VAL A 402 -1.81 -3.73 11.11
CA VAL A 402 -0.93 -3.56 9.93
C VAL A 402 0.14 -4.66 9.89
N LEU A 403 0.65 -5.06 11.05
CA LEU A 403 1.62 -6.14 11.16
C LEU A 403 1.01 -7.51 10.86
N GLN A 404 -0.27 -7.72 11.14
CA GLN A 404 -0.98 -8.98 10.86
C GLN A 404 -1.64 -9.02 9.48
N ALA A 405 -1.81 -7.86 8.81
CA ALA A 405 -2.36 -7.79 7.46
C ALA A 405 -1.64 -8.74 6.49
N SER A 406 -2.40 -9.47 5.67
CA SER A 406 -1.83 -10.43 4.73
C SER A 406 -0.93 -9.74 3.68
N ASN A 407 0.27 -10.28 3.45
CA ASN A 407 1.17 -9.84 2.38
C ASN A 407 1.02 -10.78 1.18
N LYS A 408 -0.01 -10.51 0.37
CA LYS A 408 -0.44 -11.38 -0.72
C LYS A 408 -0.14 -10.73 -2.07
N LYS A 409 0.55 -11.46 -2.95
CA LYS A 409 0.66 -11.11 -4.38
C LYS A 409 0.05 -12.24 -5.21
N PHE A 410 -1.06 -11.94 -5.89
CA PHE A 410 -1.87 -12.96 -6.57
C PHE A 410 -2.33 -14.08 -5.61
N LEU A 411 -1.87 -15.32 -5.77
CA LEU A 411 -2.14 -16.46 -4.89
C LEU A 411 -0.98 -16.77 -3.93
N PHE A 412 0.09 -15.96 -3.94
CA PHE A 412 1.27 -16.17 -3.12
C PHE A 412 1.19 -15.35 -1.84
N ASN A 413 1.15 -16.04 -0.70
CA ASN A 413 1.23 -15.40 0.62
C ASN A 413 2.67 -15.44 1.12
N ILE A 414 3.27 -14.26 1.22
CA ILE A 414 4.64 -14.06 1.64
C ILE A 414 4.63 -13.78 3.14
N ASP A 415 5.44 -14.50 3.90
CA ASP A 415 5.59 -14.21 5.32
C ASP A 415 6.38 -12.91 5.52
N LYS A 416 6.15 -12.22 6.64
CA LYS A 416 6.83 -10.95 6.95
C LYS A 416 7.89 -11.18 8.02
N GLN A 417 9.15 -10.98 7.65
CA GLN A 417 10.30 -11.11 8.55
C GLN A 417 11.18 -9.85 8.51
N TYR A 418 11.84 -9.55 9.63
CA TYR A 418 12.60 -8.30 9.81
C TYR A 418 14.11 -8.53 9.93
N SER A 419 14.52 -9.73 10.34
CA SER A 419 15.90 -10.17 10.40
C SER A 419 16.00 -11.62 9.92
N PHE A 420 17.19 -12.00 9.44
CA PHE A 420 17.48 -13.37 9.02
C PHE A 420 18.79 -13.81 9.63
N GLN A 421 18.79 -15.00 10.22
CA GLN A 421 19.96 -15.61 10.86
C GLN A 421 19.95 -17.08 10.49
N THR A 422 20.73 -17.43 9.47
CA THR A 422 20.89 -18.79 8.98
C THR A 422 22.36 -19.02 8.65
N LYS A 423 22.76 -20.29 8.54
CA LYS A 423 24.14 -20.66 8.21
C LYS A 423 24.71 -19.96 6.98
N ASN A 424 23.90 -19.73 5.95
CA ASN A 424 24.36 -19.16 4.68
C ASN A 424 23.93 -17.69 4.49
N TYR A 425 23.20 -17.11 5.44
CA TYR A 425 22.64 -15.78 5.30
C TYR A 425 22.40 -15.10 6.64
N LEU A 426 22.96 -13.90 6.81
CA LEU A 426 22.76 -13.02 7.97
C LEU A 426 22.25 -11.67 7.45
N MET A 427 21.20 -11.12 8.05
CA MET A 427 20.74 -9.77 7.75
C MET A 427 20.27 -9.07 9.03
N LEU A 428 20.98 -7.99 9.35
CA LEU A 428 20.76 -7.15 10.52
C LEU A 428 20.57 -5.71 10.06
N THR A 429 19.37 -5.17 10.28
CA THR A 429 19.04 -3.76 10.03
C THR A 429 19.03 -2.97 11.33
N PRO A 430 19.14 -1.63 11.30
CA PRO A 430 19.03 -0.78 12.48
C PRO A 430 17.78 -1.05 13.32
N GLU A 431 16.67 -1.41 12.68
CA GLU A 431 15.41 -1.73 13.35
C GLU A 431 15.49 -2.94 14.29
N THR A 432 16.46 -3.84 14.07
CA THR A 432 16.66 -4.99 14.94
C THR A 432 17.30 -4.65 16.28
N TYR A 433 17.86 -3.44 16.45
CA TYR A 433 18.70 -3.05 17.59
C TYR A 433 19.80 -4.08 17.87
N TRP A 434 20.47 -4.55 16.80
CA TRP A 434 21.57 -5.53 16.88
C TRP A 434 22.86 -4.97 17.51
N TYR A 435 22.95 -3.65 17.67
CA TYR A 435 24.00 -2.93 18.40
C TYR A 435 23.38 -1.99 19.45
N PRO A 436 24.07 -1.74 20.58
CA PRO A 436 23.54 -0.92 21.66
C PRO A 436 23.37 0.52 21.21
N ARG A 437 22.16 1.07 21.32
CA ARG A 437 21.85 2.48 21.03
C ARG A 437 21.53 3.21 22.33
N ALA A 438 21.88 4.49 22.44
CA ALA A 438 21.54 5.28 23.62
C ALA A 438 20.04 5.59 23.69
N GLY A 439 19.47 5.60 24.90
CA GLY A 439 18.05 5.85 25.15
C GLY A 439 17.19 4.58 25.05
N THR A 440 15.90 4.77 24.76
CA THR A 440 14.90 3.70 24.58
C THR A 440 14.53 3.54 23.10
N SER A 441 13.83 2.46 22.74
CA SER A 441 13.08 2.42 21.48
C SER A 441 11.72 3.10 21.63
N TYR A 442 10.73 2.76 20.78
CA TYR A 442 9.41 3.39 20.71
C TYR A 442 8.73 3.60 22.07
N SER A 443 8.26 4.82 22.31
CA SER A 443 7.40 5.20 23.45
C SER A 443 6.18 5.95 22.95
N ASP A 444 5.00 5.59 23.47
CA ASP A 444 3.71 6.25 23.19
C ASP A 444 3.43 7.45 24.11
N LYS A 445 4.26 7.66 25.14
CA LYS A 445 4.11 8.75 26.13
C LYS A 445 4.95 9.97 25.85
N ASN A 446 6.12 9.79 25.24
CA ASN A 446 7.09 10.86 25.06
C ASN A 446 7.83 10.68 23.73
N PRO A 447 7.86 11.67 22.84
CA PRO A 447 8.50 11.57 21.52
C PRO A 447 10.04 11.52 21.54
N ASP A 448 10.66 11.74 22.70
CA ASP A 448 12.10 11.91 22.87
C ASP A 448 12.95 10.66 22.53
N TRP A 449 12.31 9.50 22.28
CA TRP A 449 12.95 8.29 21.76
C TRP A 449 13.39 8.41 20.29
N GLN A 450 12.82 9.35 19.52
CA GLN A 450 13.09 9.49 18.08
C GLN A 450 14.42 10.14 17.74
N GLN A 451 15.21 10.52 18.74
CA GLN A 451 16.49 11.21 18.52
C GLN A 451 17.51 10.27 17.86
N THR A 452 17.65 10.40 16.55
CA THR A 452 18.77 9.85 15.79
C THR A 452 19.96 10.80 15.83
N TYR A 453 21.16 10.23 15.78
CA TYR A 453 22.38 11.00 15.82
C TYR A 453 23.36 10.49 14.77
N PHE A 454 24.03 11.42 14.09
CA PHE A 454 25.11 11.09 13.17
C PHE A 454 26.33 10.60 13.94
N SER A 455 26.74 9.36 13.67
CA SER A 455 27.86 8.69 14.31
C SER A 455 28.86 8.19 13.27
N ASN A 456 30.14 8.18 13.62
CA ASN A 456 31.18 7.53 12.83
C ASN A 456 31.24 6.05 13.20
N TYR A 457 31.28 5.16 12.21
CA TYR A 457 31.33 3.72 12.43
C TYR A 457 32.62 3.11 11.88
N ARG A 458 33.16 2.15 12.63
CA ARG A 458 34.15 1.19 12.16
C ARG A 458 33.60 -0.20 12.44
N LEU A 459 33.50 -1.02 11.41
CA LEU A 459 32.92 -2.35 11.53
C LEU A 459 33.93 -3.37 11.01
N LYS A 460 34.29 -4.34 11.84
CA LYS A 460 35.02 -5.54 11.47
C LYS A 460 34.08 -6.72 11.47
N VAL A 461 34.08 -7.50 10.40
CA VAL A 461 33.20 -8.66 10.24
C VAL A 461 34.03 -9.87 9.86
N LYS A 462 33.87 -10.95 10.64
CA LYS A 462 34.39 -12.27 10.31
C LYS A 462 33.22 -13.17 9.89
N PRO A 463 32.96 -13.33 8.58
CA PRO A 463 31.89 -14.18 8.08
C PRO A 463 32.25 -15.66 8.16
N LEU A 464 31.27 -16.55 7.94
CA LEU A 464 31.55 -17.95 7.68
C LEU A 464 32.26 -18.14 6.32
N PRO A 465 33.07 -19.20 6.14
CA PRO A 465 33.85 -19.40 4.91
C PRO A 465 32.99 -19.40 3.64
N GLY A 466 33.39 -18.61 2.65
CA GLY A 466 32.72 -18.51 1.35
C GLY A 466 31.59 -17.49 1.28
N LEU A 467 31.29 -16.78 2.37
CA LEU A 467 30.30 -15.70 2.39
C LEU A 467 30.95 -14.31 2.35
N VAL A 468 30.25 -13.36 1.76
CA VAL A 468 30.69 -11.96 1.62
C VAL A 468 29.81 -11.08 2.51
N PRO A 469 30.39 -10.34 3.47
CA PRO A 469 29.68 -9.34 4.23
C PRO A 469 29.57 -8.04 3.43
N LEU A 470 28.47 -7.32 3.61
CA LEU A 470 28.14 -6.05 3.01
C LEU A 470 27.64 -5.10 4.12
N SER A 471 28.16 -3.87 4.12
CA SER A 471 27.77 -2.81 5.05
C SER A 471 28.08 -1.44 4.43
N GLN A 472 27.72 -0.36 5.11
CA GLN A 472 28.05 1.01 4.70
C GLN A 472 29.56 1.24 4.72
N GLY A 473 30.08 1.96 3.73
CA GLY A 473 31.52 2.22 3.62
C GLY A 473 32.27 1.35 2.62
N GLU A 474 33.57 1.58 2.50
CA GLU A 474 34.45 0.74 1.69
C GLU A 474 34.78 -0.55 2.47
N GLY A 475 34.46 -1.72 1.92
CA GLY A 475 34.82 -3.02 2.48
C GLY A 475 36.19 -3.48 2.01
N LYS A 476 37.12 -3.74 2.94
CA LYS A 476 38.45 -4.31 2.66
C LYS A 476 38.61 -5.63 3.39
N CYS A 477 38.88 -6.68 2.63
CA CYS A 477 39.19 -8.01 3.17
C CYS A 477 40.70 -8.12 3.43
N ASP A 478 41.08 -8.65 4.58
CA ASP A 478 42.46 -9.01 4.90
C ASP A 478 42.80 -10.46 4.52
N GLU A 479 44.05 -10.87 4.73
CA GLU A 479 44.54 -12.22 4.42
C GLU A 479 43.86 -13.32 5.29
N GLU A 480 43.29 -12.94 6.43
CA GLU A 480 42.61 -13.85 7.37
C GLU A 480 41.10 -14.00 7.09
N GLY A 481 40.59 -13.30 6.06
CA GLY A 481 39.17 -13.33 5.69
C GLY A 481 38.27 -12.43 6.54
N VAL A 482 38.85 -11.48 7.28
CA VAL A 482 38.12 -10.46 8.05
C VAL A 482 37.92 -9.22 7.18
N TYR A 483 36.68 -8.75 7.12
CA TYR A 483 36.29 -7.57 6.36
C TYR A 483 36.23 -6.36 7.27
N SER A 484 36.88 -5.28 6.87
CA SER A 484 36.83 -3.99 7.54
C SER A 484 36.04 -2.99 6.71
N PHE A 485 35.03 -2.38 7.33
CA PHE A 485 34.20 -1.33 6.76
C PHE A 485 34.44 -0.03 7.51
N LYS A 486 34.61 1.04 6.75
CA LYS A 486 34.74 2.40 7.27
C LYS A 486 33.87 3.35 6.45
N GLY A 487 32.96 4.04 7.13
CA GLY A 487 32.14 5.07 6.51
C GLY A 487 32.98 6.28 6.08
N ASP A 488 32.68 6.83 4.89
CA ASP A 488 33.27 8.09 4.43
C ASP A 488 32.67 9.31 5.16
N PHE A 489 31.42 9.18 5.60
CA PHE A 489 30.65 10.20 6.30
C PHE A 489 30.00 9.61 7.56
N PRO A 490 29.69 10.45 8.57
CA PRO A 490 28.85 10.04 9.69
C PRO A 490 27.49 9.55 9.19
N SER A 491 26.98 8.46 9.78
CA SER A 491 25.69 7.88 9.44
C SER A 491 24.76 7.87 10.66
N GLN A 492 23.45 7.85 10.45
CA GLN A 492 22.47 7.64 11.53
C GLN A 492 22.26 6.16 11.85
N THR A 493 22.57 5.30 10.87
CA THR A 493 22.20 3.90 10.85
C THR A 493 23.33 3.04 10.26
N LEU A 494 23.34 1.77 10.67
CA LEU A 494 24.30 0.76 10.21
C LEU A 494 23.56 -0.56 9.98
N SER A 495 23.76 -1.14 8.81
CA SER A 495 23.23 -2.45 8.42
C SER A 495 24.37 -3.41 8.13
N LEU A 496 24.14 -4.69 8.39
CA LEU A 496 25.05 -5.77 8.06
C LEU A 496 24.28 -6.87 7.32
N VAL A 497 24.74 -7.21 6.12
CA VAL A 497 24.20 -8.32 5.34
C VAL A 497 25.35 -9.24 4.98
N ILE A 498 25.20 -10.55 5.16
CA ILE A 498 26.21 -11.56 4.82
C ILE A 498 25.53 -12.63 4.00
N GLY A 499 26.10 -12.97 2.85
CA GLY A 499 25.58 -14.01 1.96
C GLY A 499 26.57 -14.39 0.86
N ASP A 500 26.19 -15.35 0.01
CA ASP A 500 26.98 -15.76 -1.16
C ASP A 500 26.77 -14.80 -2.34
N TYR A 501 27.26 -13.57 -2.17
CA TYR A 501 27.07 -12.48 -3.11
C TYR A 501 28.12 -12.43 -4.23
N GLN A 502 27.67 -11.99 -5.40
CA GLN A 502 28.49 -11.58 -6.54
C GLN A 502 28.22 -10.09 -6.85
N GLN A 503 29.26 -9.38 -7.29
CA GLN A 503 29.19 -7.95 -7.59
C GLN A 503 29.21 -7.70 -9.09
N LYS A 504 28.28 -6.87 -9.57
CA LYS A 504 28.40 -6.14 -10.85
C LYS A 504 28.50 -4.65 -10.53
N SER A 505 29.40 -3.92 -11.18
CA SER A 505 29.57 -2.50 -10.87
C SER A 505 29.88 -1.64 -12.08
N ALA A 506 29.56 -0.36 -11.98
CA ALA A 506 29.84 0.67 -12.97
C ALA A 506 30.16 1.99 -12.27
N TYR A 507 31.06 2.79 -12.86
CA TYR A 507 31.36 4.14 -12.40
C TYR A 507 30.59 5.16 -13.22
N ALA A 508 29.90 6.08 -12.55
CA ALA A 508 29.31 7.27 -13.16
C ALA A 508 29.50 8.48 -12.24
N ASP A 509 30.05 9.58 -12.77
CA ASP A 509 30.35 10.82 -12.03
C ASP A 509 31.10 10.61 -10.70
N SER A 510 32.15 9.78 -10.73
CA SER A 510 32.97 9.43 -9.55
C SER A 510 32.23 8.71 -8.42
N ILE A 511 31.03 8.18 -8.69
CA ILE A 511 30.26 7.33 -7.78
C ILE A 511 30.32 5.89 -8.28
N LEU A 512 30.60 4.95 -7.38
CA LEU A 512 30.56 3.51 -7.66
C LEU A 512 29.12 2.99 -7.48
N TYR A 513 28.48 2.60 -8.58
CA TYR A 513 27.19 1.93 -8.57
C TYR A 513 27.40 0.43 -8.62
N SER A 514 26.78 -0.31 -7.71
CA SER A 514 26.92 -1.76 -7.62
C SER A 514 25.56 -2.47 -7.51
N VAL A 515 25.47 -3.65 -8.11
CA VAL A 515 24.40 -4.62 -7.87
C VAL A 515 25.05 -5.84 -7.25
N TRP A 516 24.64 -6.16 -6.03
CA TRP A 516 25.01 -7.36 -5.30
C TRP A 516 23.86 -8.35 -5.37
N HIS A 517 24.03 -9.37 -6.20
CA HIS A 517 23.07 -10.45 -6.35
C HIS A 517 23.67 -11.74 -5.80
N LEU A 518 22.83 -12.67 -5.38
CA LEU A 518 23.32 -13.98 -4.97
C LEU A 518 23.82 -14.78 -6.17
N ARG A 519 24.66 -15.77 -5.88
CA ARG A 519 25.11 -16.72 -6.90
C ARG A 519 23.90 -17.35 -7.62
N ASP A 520 24.03 -17.53 -8.93
CA ASP A 520 23.00 -18.08 -9.83
C ASP A 520 21.76 -17.18 -10.04
N HIS A 521 21.74 -15.96 -9.48
CA HIS A 521 20.66 -14.99 -9.69
C HIS A 521 20.95 -13.95 -10.79
N ASP A 522 22.00 -14.14 -11.60
CA ASP A 522 22.31 -13.25 -12.75
C ASP A 522 21.42 -13.55 -13.97
N TYR A 523 20.15 -13.16 -13.92
CA TYR A 523 19.20 -13.32 -15.04
C TYR A 523 19.13 -12.08 -15.97
N PHE A 524 19.72 -10.96 -15.55
CA PHE A 524 19.55 -9.65 -16.20
C PHE A 524 20.72 -9.24 -17.09
N THR A 525 21.96 -9.68 -16.82
CA THR A 525 23.14 -9.23 -17.59
C THR A 525 22.97 -9.47 -19.09
N ALA A 526 22.66 -10.71 -19.47
CA ALA A 526 22.44 -11.10 -20.88
C ALA A 526 21.30 -10.32 -21.57
N SER A 527 20.33 -9.82 -20.78
CA SER A 527 19.21 -9.04 -21.31
C SER A 527 19.57 -7.57 -21.57
N PHE A 528 20.73 -7.10 -21.10
CA PHE A 528 21.23 -5.74 -21.27
C PHE A 528 22.58 -5.65 -22.01
N ASP A 529 23.05 -6.75 -22.61
CA ASP A 529 24.34 -6.81 -23.30
C ASP A 529 24.54 -5.67 -24.34
N SER A 530 23.47 -5.27 -25.05
CA SER A 530 23.57 -4.25 -26.09
C SER A 530 23.64 -2.80 -25.58
N ILE A 531 23.37 -2.59 -24.28
CA ILE A 531 23.38 -1.27 -23.63
C ILE A 531 24.44 -1.15 -22.55
N HIS A 532 25.36 -2.12 -22.42
CA HIS A 532 26.36 -2.13 -21.36
C HIS A 532 27.13 -0.80 -21.25
N ASP A 533 27.56 -0.26 -22.38
CA ASP A 533 28.31 1.01 -22.46
C ASP A 533 27.44 2.25 -22.18
N THR A 534 26.11 2.15 -22.28
CA THR A 534 25.18 3.27 -22.05
C THR A 534 24.59 3.29 -20.64
N ILE A 535 24.71 2.19 -19.88
CA ILE A 535 24.25 2.10 -18.47
C ILE A 535 24.80 3.25 -17.60
N PRO A 536 26.10 3.61 -17.62
CA PRO A 536 26.61 4.72 -16.82
C PRO A 536 25.91 6.05 -17.12
N TRP A 537 25.60 6.31 -18.39
CA TRP A 537 24.86 7.50 -18.80
C TRP A 537 23.41 7.48 -18.34
N LEU A 538 22.73 6.32 -18.41
CA LEU A 538 21.36 6.16 -17.90
C LEU A 538 21.30 6.40 -16.38
N ILE A 539 22.26 5.85 -15.62
CA ILE A 539 22.36 6.08 -14.17
C ILE A 539 22.57 7.57 -13.86
N ARG A 540 23.46 8.24 -14.62
CA ARG A 540 23.66 9.68 -14.49
C ARG A 540 22.38 10.47 -14.73
N ASN A 541 21.59 10.12 -15.74
CA ASN A 541 20.30 10.79 -15.99
C ASN A 541 19.33 10.64 -14.83
N VAL A 542 19.25 9.45 -14.22
CA VAL A 542 18.40 9.19 -13.03
C VAL A 542 18.85 10.06 -11.85
N LYS A 543 20.16 10.12 -11.60
CA LYS A 543 20.76 10.97 -10.56
C LYS A 543 20.46 12.45 -10.80
N GLU A 544 20.68 12.93 -12.02
CA GLU A 544 20.42 14.33 -12.39
C GLU A 544 18.93 14.66 -12.33
N GLN A 545 18.04 13.75 -12.72
CA GLN A 545 16.59 13.94 -12.59
C GLN A 545 16.19 14.09 -11.13
N LEU A 546 16.69 13.22 -10.25
CA LEU A 546 16.44 13.29 -8.81
C LEU A 546 16.96 14.61 -8.22
N ALA A 547 18.18 15.03 -8.61
CA ALA A 547 18.78 16.29 -8.17
C ALA A 547 18.01 17.52 -8.66
N ARG A 548 17.57 17.53 -9.93
CA ARG A 548 16.75 18.61 -10.50
C ARG A 548 15.38 18.70 -9.84
N GLN A 549 14.73 17.56 -9.58
CA GLN A 549 13.38 17.52 -9.01
C GLN A 549 13.35 18.09 -7.57
N TYR A 550 14.35 17.77 -6.75
CA TYR A 550 14.36 18.13 -5.33
C TYR A 550 15.39 19.19 -4.94
N LYS A 551 16.20 19.71 -5.88
CA LYS A 551 17.35 20.60 -5.64
C LYS A 551 18.34 20.05 -4.58
N LEU A 552 18.49 18.72 -4.51
CA LEU A 552 19.32 18.03 -3.54
C LEU A 552 20.25 17.02 -4.23
N ASP A 553 21.55 17.10 -3.93
CA ASP A 553 22.56 16.21 -4.49
C ASP A 553 22.78 14.96 -3.63
N TYR A 554 23.08 13.84 -4.30
CA TYR A 554 23.52 12.59 -3.67
C TYR A 554 24.91 12.77 -3.02
N PRO A 555 25.06 12.57 -1.70
CA PRO A 555 26.29 12.95 -1.00
C PRO A 555 27.34 11.83 -0.92
N PHE A 556 26.97 10.58 -1.20
CA PHE A 556 27.85 9.42 -0.97
C PHE A 556 28.71 9.08 -2.19
N LYS A 557 29.78 8.31 -1.98
CA LYS A 557 30.71 7.87 -3.04
C LYS A 557 30.31 6.54 -3.69
N ARG A 558 29.32 5.86 -3.15
CA ARG A 558 28.87 4.55 -3.63
C ARG A 558 27.37 4.39 -3.43
N PHE A 559 26.75 3.59 -4.27
CA PHE A 559 25.35 3.20 -4.18
C PHE A 559 25.21 1.73 -4.57
N SER A 560 24.61 0.91 -3.71
CA SER A 560 24.50 -0.54 -3.90
C SER A 560 23.05 -1.01 -3.86
N ILE A 561 22.61 -1.76 -4.87
CA ILE A 561 21.38 -2.55 -4.77
C ILE A 561 21.78 -3.94 -4.28
N VAL A 562 21.26 -4.37 -3.15
CA VAL A 562 21.62 -5.62 -2.48
C VAL A 562 20.42 -6.54 -2.44
N GLU A 563 20.56 -7.73 -2.99
CA GLU A 563 19.50 -8.73 -3.02
C GLU A 563 19.23 -9.32 -1.62
N VAL A 564 17.97 -9.41 -1.21
CA VAL A 564 17.52 -9.94 0.10
C VAL A 564 16.33 -10.91 -0.06
N PRO A 565 16.04 -11.77 0.93
CA PRO A 565 14.89 -12.69 0.88
C PRO A 565 13.57 -11.99 0.59
N VAL A 566 12.70 -12.62 -0.20
CA VAL A 566 11.37 -12.08 -0.54
C VAL A 566 10.50 -11.81 0.69
N GLN A 567 10.75 -12.51 1.80
CA GLN A 567 10.04 -12.32 3.07
C GLN A 567 10.46 -11.07 3.85
N PHE A 568 11.51 -10.36 3.41
CA PHE A 568 11.91 -9.13 4.09
C PHE A 568 10.81 -8.07 3.97
N ALA A 569 10.32 -7.60 5.11
CA ALA A 569 9.27 -6.60 5.17
C ALA A 569 9.74 -5.35 5.90
N SER A 570 9.38 -4.19 5.35
CA SER A 570 9.49 -2.90 6.01
C SER A 570 8.14 -2.20 6.06
N TYR A 571 8.03 -1.24 6.99
CA TYR A 571 6.82 -0.45 7.15
C TYR A 571 7.14 1.03 7.02
N GLU A 572 6.21 1.75 6.41
CA GLU A 572 6.19 3.21 6.42
C GLU A 572 6.02 3.74 7.84
N ARG A 573 6.57 4.91 8.16
CA ARG A 573 6.45 5.55 9.47
C ARG A 573 5.86 6.95 9.34
N ALA A 574 5.17 7.39 10.39
CA ALA A 574 4.59 8.73 10.46
C ALA A 574 5.65 9.85 10.46
N TRP A 575 6.82 9.61 11.04
CA TRP A 575 7.87 10.63 11.25
C TRP A 575 9.04 10.55 10.26
N SER A 576 9.07 9.56 9.35
CA SER A 576 10.19 9.39 8.42
C SER A 576 9.77 8.63 7.17
N GLN A 577 10.25 9.10 6.01
CA GLN A 577 10.14 8.33 4.76
C GLN A 577 11.10 7.16 4.68
N ALA A 578 12.21 7.21 5.41
CA ALA A 578 13.22 6.18 5.36
C ALA A 578 12.66 4.88 5.97
N GLN A 579 12.44 3.89 5.10
CA GLN A 579 12.10 2.52 5.47
C GLN A 579 13.35 1.66 5.50
N GLU A 580 13.31 0.53 6.22
CA GLU A 580 14.49 -0.33 6.38
C GLU A 580 15.01 -0.95 5.07
N THR A 581 14.18 -1.00 4.02
CA THR A 581 14.58 -1.34 2.64
C THR A 581 15.58 -0.38 2.03
N VAL A 582 15.65 0.86 2.51
CA VAL A 582 16.57 1.88 2.03
C VAL A 582 17.50 2.22 3.19
N GLN A 583 18.80 2.05 2.98
CA GLN A 583 19.83 2.32 3.99
C GLN A 583 20.88 3.26 3.39
N PRO A 584 21.71 3.96 4.17
CA PRO A 584 22.75 4.81 3.60
C PRO A 584 23.59 4.01 2.61
N GLU A 585 23.87 4.59 1.44
CA GLU A 585 24.64 3.97 0.34
C GLU A 585 24.03 2.70 -0.28
N MET A 586 22.85 2.23 0.14
CA MET A 586 22.29 0.98 -0.39
C MET A 586 20.75 0.84 -0.36
N VAL A 587 20.23 -0.07 -1.17
CA VAL A 587 18.84 -0.50 -1.18
C VAL A 587 18.78 -2.02 -1.08
N LEU A 588 18.05 -2.53 -0.10
CA LEU A 588 17.78 -3.95 0.13
C LEU A 588 16.58 -4.37 -0.72
N PHE A 589 16.82 -5.10 -1.81
CA PHE A 589 15.85 -5.38 -2.86
C PHE A 589 15.50 -6.88 -2.90
N PRO A 590 14.22 -7.27 -3.06
CA PRO A 590 13.80 -8.66 -2.90
C PRO A 590 14.40 -9.57 -3.98
N GLU A 591 14.56 -10.85 -3.63
CA GLU A 591 15.22 -11.85 -4.48
C GLU A 591 14.63 -11.88 -5.90
N LYS A 592 15.51 -11.77 -6.90
CA LYS A 592 15.21 -11.65 -8.34
C LYS A 592 14.15 -10.59 -8.70
N GLY A 593 13.92 -9.63 -7.81
CA GLY A 593 12.79 -8.71 -7.88
C GLY A 593 11.45 -9.41 -8.07
N ALA A 594 11.24 -10.58 -7.47
CA ALA A 594 10.12 -11.48 -7.76
C ALA A 594 8.73 -10.82 -7.64
N ILE A 595 8.61 -9.78 -6.80
CA ILE A 595 7.36 -9.05 -6.56
C ILE A 595 7.05 -8.05 -7.69
N PHE A 596 8.05 -7.65 -8.47
CA PHE A 596 7.97 -6.60 -9.48
C PHE A 596 7.90 -7.17 -10.89
N TRP A 597 6.83 -6.85 -11.59
CA TRP A 597 6.62 -7.22 -12.98
C TRP A 597 7.70 -6.61 -13.91
N GLU A 598 8.18 -5.41 -13.56
CA GLU A 598 9.24 -4.70 -14.29
C GLU A 598 10.57 -5.47 -14.32
N LEU A 599 10.77 -6.42 -13.40
CA LEU A 599 11.98 -7.22 -13.28
C LEU A 599 11.95 -8.48 -14.15
N ASP A 600 10.87 -8.76 -14.89
CA ASP A 600 10.87 -9.73 -16.00
C ASP A 600 11.55 -9.12 -17.24
N VAL A 601 12.85 -8.81 -17.11
CA VAL A 601 13.62 -7.96 -18.05
C VAL A 601 13.51 -8.47 -19.49
N LYS A 602 13.73 -9.78 -19.72
CA LYS A 602 13.68 -10.38 -21.05
C LYS A 602 12.33 -10.15 -21.73
N ARG A 603 11.24 -10.23 -20.94
CA ARG A 603 9.90 -10.01 -21.44
C ARG A 603 9.57 -8.54 -21.63
N GLN A 604 10.00 -7.66 -20.73
CA GLN A 604 9.82 -6.22 -20.88
C GLN A 604 10.41 -5.73 -22.20
N VAL A 605 11.62 -6.17 -22.53
CA VAL A 605 12.29 -5.84 -23.79
C VAL A 605 11.45 -6.29 -25.00
N LYS A 606 10.96 -7.53 -24.99
CA LYS A 606 10.06 -8.05 -26.05
C LYS A 606 8.75 -7.27 -26.14
N ASN A 607 8.13 -6.94 -25.01
CA ASN A 607 6.87 -6.20 -24.97
C ASN A 607 7.03 -4.79 -25.52
N HIS A 608 8.12 -4.10 -25.19
CA HIS A 608 8.42 -2.78 -25.78
C HIS A 608 8.51 -2.85 -27.30
N ILE A 609 9.17 -3.88 -27.85
CA ILE A 609 9.26 -4.09 -29.30
C ILE A 609 7.89 -4.40 -29.91
N ARG A 610 7.09 -5.24 -29.24
CA ARG A 610 5.77 -5.64 -29.75
C ARG A 610 4.75 -4.49 -29.68
N TRP A 611 4.80 -3.69 -28.62
CA TRP A 611 3.84 -2.61 -28.37
C TRP A 611 4.25 -1.29 -29.05
N SER A 612 5.41 -1.23 -29.71
CA SER A 612 5.80 -0.06 -30.51
C SER A 612 5.02 0.10 -31.83
N GLY A 613 4.21 -0.90 -32.20
CA GLY A 613 3.30 -0.83 -33.34
C GLY A 613 4.05 -0.64 -34.66
N ASN A 614 3.62 0.34 -35.46
CA ASN A 614 4.27 0.67 -36.75
C ASN A 614 5.62 1.41 -36.61
N ASN A 615 5.98 1.86 -35.41
CA ASN A 615 7.30 2.42 -35.16
C ASN A 615 8.21 1.26 -34.74
N GLU A 616 9.02 0.75 -35.66
CA GLU A 616 10.05 -0.24 -35.33
C GLU A 616 11.07 0.38 -34.38
N ILE A 617 11.06 -0.02 -33.11
CA ILE A 617 12.11 0.37 -32.16
C ILE A 617 13.25 -0.64 -32.21
N SER A 618 14.48 -0.17 -32.05
CA SER A 618 15.64 -1.07 -32.00
C SER A 618 15.67 -1.88 -30.70
N MET A 619 16.38 -3.01 -30.69
CA MET A 619 16.63 -3.79 -29.47
C MET A 619 17.30 -2.94 -28.37
N GLN A 620 18.24 -2.08 -28.75
CA GLN A 620 18.92 -1.16 -27.83
C GLN A 620 17.91 -0.20 -27.19
N GLU A 621 17.02 0.40 -27.98
CA GLU A 621 15.99 1.30 -27.47
C GLU A 621 15.03 0.59 -26.51
N ALA A 622 14.61 -0.64 -26.84
CA ALA A 622 13.76 -1.45 -25.96
C ALA A 622 14.45 -1.82 -24.63
N GLN A 623 15.75 -2.11 -24.66
CA GLN A 623 16.56 -2.33 -23.46
C GLN A 623 16.70 -1.05 -22.63
N MET A 624 16.94 0.11 -23.26
CA MET A 624 16.99 1.41 -22.58
C MET A 624 15.65 1.77 -21.92
N ARG A 625 14.52 1.53 -22.60
CA ARG A 625 13.18 1.72 -22.03
C ARG A 625 12.93 0.79 -20.84
N THR A 626 13.34 -0.47 -20.93
CA THR A 626 13.26 -1.43 -19.82
C THR A 626 14.07 -0.98 -18.62
N PHE A 627 15.32 -0.55 -18.82
CA PHE A 627 16.15 0.00 -17.75
C PHE A 627 15.52 1.27 -17.15
N SER A 628 14.98 2.15 -17.99
CA SER A 628 14.32 3.38 -17.54
C SER A 628 13.07 3.08 -16.71
N ASN A 629 12.27 2.07 -17.08
CA ASN A 629 11.11 1.62 -16.28
C ASN A 629 11.54 1.12 -14.89
N PHE A 630 12.61 0.33 -14.83
CA PHE A 630 13.21 -0.12 -13.56
C PHE A 630 13.69 1.07 -12.73
N ALA A 631 14.43 2.00 -13.33
CA ALA A 631 14.89 3.19 -12.64
C ALA A 631 13.74 4.08 -12.14
N TRP A 632 12.65 4.18 -12.91
CA TRP A 632 11.49 5.00 -12.56
C TRP A 632 10.75 4.49 -11.31
N MET A 633 10.85 3.19 -10.99
CA MET A 633 10.36 2.65 -9.72
C MET A 633 11.03 3.30 -8.51
N PHE A 634 12.30 3.67 -8.58
CA PHE A 634 13.03 4.31 -7.48
C PHE A 634 12.74 5.81 -7.33
N LEU A 635 12.10 6.43 -8.34
CA LEU A 635 11.78 7.86 -8.37
C LEU A 635 10.33 8.17 -7.98
N ARG A 636 9.46 7.16 -7.91
CA ARG A 636 8.06 7.30 -7.53
C ARG A 636 7.87 7.32 -6.01
N THR A 637 7.10 8.27 -5.50
CA THR A 637 6.72 8.35 -4.07
C THR A 637 5.72 7.26 -3.67
N GLU A 638 4.89 6.83 -4.62
CA GLU A 638 3.78 5.89 -4.44
C GLU A 638 4.03 4.63 -5.27
N GLY A 639 3.61 3.48 -4.72
CA GLY A 639 3.75 2.16 -5.33
C GLY A 639 2.66 1.87 -6.37
N ASP A 640 2.35 0.59 -6.55
CA ASP A 640 1.26 0.17 -7.44
C ASP A 640 -0.09 0.63 -6.88
N TYR A 641 -0.89 1.27 -7.73
CA TYR A 641 -2.25 1.64 -7.37
C TYR A 641 -3.16 0.42 -7.42
N ASN A 642 -3.85 0.15 -6.31
CA ASN A 642 -4.88 -0.87 -6.23
C ASN A 642 -6.23 -0.23 -6.57
N PHE A 643 -6.72 -0.56 -7.75
CA PHE A 643 -8.07 -0.21 -8.16
C PHE A 643 -9.05 -1.28 -7.68
N SER A 644 -9.96 -0.92 -6.79
CA SER A 644 -11.13 -1.73 -6.48
C SER A 644 -12.38 -1.06 -7.04
N SER A 645 -13.16 -1.81 -7.81
CA SER A 645 -14.55 -1.45 -8.09
C SER A 645 -15.41 -2.07 -7.00
N GLY A 646 -15.89 -1.27 -6.05
CA GLY A 646 -16.78 -1.73 -4.99
C GLY A 646 -18.09 -2.30 -5.55
N SER A 647 -18.79 -3.07 -4.71
CA SER A 647 -20.18 -3.47 -4.99
C SER A 647 -21.02 -2.20 -5.22
N ARG A 648 -21.79 -2.16 -6.32
CA ARG A 648 -22.62 -1.03 -6.77
C ARG A 648 -21.91 0.14 -7.45
N GLY A 649 -20.72 -0.05 -8.02
CA GLY A 649 -20.18 0.94 -8.97
C GLY A 649 -19.39 2.10 -8.36
N ARG A 650 -19.17 2.08 -7.05
CA ARG A 650 -18.21 2.97 -6.39
C ARG A 650 -16.79 2.57 -6.77
N GLY A 651 -16.00 3.52 -7.24
CA GLY A 651 -14.57 3.33 -7.49
C GLY A 651 -13.78 3.71 -6.26
N ASN A 652 -12.80 2.89 -5.89
CA ASN A 652 -11.80 3.25 -4.88
C ASN A 652 -10.40 2.92 -5.43
N LEU A 653 -9.54 3.92 -5.40
CA LEU A 653 -8.13 3.86 -5.70
C LEU A 653 -7.38 4.07 -4.40
N SER A 654 -6.75 3.00 -3.93
CA SER A 654 -5.77 3.10 -2.86
C SER A 654 -4.37 2.95 -3.44
N SER A 655 -3.42 3.63 -2.83
CA SER A 655 -2.01 3.53 -3.16
C SER A 655 -1.26 3.24 -1.87
N THR A 656 -0.24 2.38 -1.96
CA THR A 656 0.70 2.18 -0.86
C THR A 656 1.94 3.02 -1.10
N ALA A 657 2.59 3.50 -0.03
CA ALA A 657 3.87 4.18 -0.18
C ALA A 657 4.91 3.25 -0.80
N ASN A 658 5.77 3.79 -1.67
CA ASN A 658 6.84 3.01 -2.27
C ASN A 658 8.02 2.84 -1.29
N PRO A 659 8.32 1.61 -0.83
CA PRO A 659 9.42 1.37 0.10
C PRO A 659 10.80 1.52 -0.54
N TYR A 660 10.91 1.63 -1.88
CA TYR A 660 12.18 1.76 -2.60
C TYR A 660 12.44 3.17 -3.12
N PHE A 661 11.64 4.16 -2.70
CA PHE A 661 11.84 5.54 -3.13
C PHE A 661 13.18 6.10 -2.63
N LEU A 662 13.98 6.72 -3.51
CA LEU A 662 15.37 7.12 -3.21
C LEU A 662 15.53 8.47 -2.53
N PHE A 663 14.46 9.23 -2.26
CA PHE A 663 14.57 10.51 -1.56
C PHE A 663 15.31 10.44 -0.20
N PRO A 664 15.20 9.37 0.61
CA PRO A 664 16.01 9.22 1.82
C PRO A 664 17.52 9.28 1.58
N GLN A 665 18.01 8.88 0.41
CA GLN A 665 19.43 8.93 0.06
C GLN A 665 19.98 10.36 -0.11
N ILE A 666 19.15 11.31 -0.53
CA ILE A 666 19.54 12.70 -0.76
C ILE A 666 19.15 13.61 0.42
N TYR A 667 18.26 13.13 1.30
CA TYR A 667 17.70 13.89 2.42
C TYR A 667 17.91 13.22 3.78
N ASN A 668 17.19 12.15 4.12
CA ASN A 668 17.15 11.57 5.48
C ASN A 668 18.53 11.13 6.01
N PHE A 669 19.37 10.56 5.15
CA PHE A 669 20.72 10.14 5.54
C PHE A 669 21.76 11.27 5.49
N ARG A 670 21.32 12.48 5.15
CA ARG A 670 22.16 13.67 5.02
C ARG A 670 21.81 14.75 6.05
N TYR A 671 20.53 14.87 6.40
CA TYR A 671 20.01 15.88 7.32
C TYR A 671 19.15 15.21 8.38
N ASN A 672 19.17 15.77 9.58
CA ASN A 672 18.31 15.32 10.67
C ASN A 672 17.72 16.52 11.39
N ILE A 673 16.40 16.66 11.33
CA ILE A 673 15.67 17.72 12.03
C ILE A 673 14.84 17.06 13.12
N TYR A 674 15.11 17.42 14.37
CA TYR A 674 14.42 16.81 15.50
C TYR A 674 13.75 17.88 16.37
N SER A 675 12.66 17.48 17.01
CA SER A 675 11.96 18.25 18.04
C SER A 675 11.62 17.32 19.19
N SER A 676 11.74 17.82 20.42
CA SER A 676 11.28 17.11 21.63
C SER A 676 9.77 17.19 21.83
N GLU A 677 9.07 18.00 21.03
CA GLU A 677 7.61 18.19 21.11
C GLU A 677 6.90 17.61 19.90
N TRP A 678 7.48 17.78 18.70
CA TRP A 678 6.88 17.40 17.43
C TRP A 678 7.68 16.31 16.69
N PRO A 679 7.34 15.02 16.90
CA PRO A 679 7.90 13.87 16.17
C PRO A 679 8.04 14.04 14.66
N VAL A 680 7.06 14.70 14.06
CA VAL A 680 6.93 14.84 12.61
C VAL A 680 7.76 16.00 12.05
N ALA A 681 8.60 16.66 12.85
CA ALA A 681 9.39 17.82 12.41
C ALA A 681 10.23 17.52 11.15
N ASN A 682 10.97 16.41 11.12
CA ASN A 682 11.72 16.02 9.92
C ASN A 682 10.78 15.76 8.74
N ARG A 683 9.70 15.00 8.99
CA ARG A 683 8.70 14.62 7.98
C ARG A 683 7.99 15.83 7.36
N ALA A 684 7.70 16.86 8.16
CA ALA A 684 7.10 18.10 7.69
C ALA A 684 7.99 18.79 6.64
N ILE A 685 9.30 18.83 6.88
CA ILE A 685 10.26 19.38 5.92
C ILE A 685 10.40 18.48 4.68
N GLU A 686 10.46 17.16 4.85
CA GLU A 686 10.49 16.22 3.73
C GLU A 686 9.32 16.45 2.76
N LEU A 687 8.10 16.49 3.30
CA LEU A 687 6.87 16.61 2.53
C LEU A 687 6.69 18.00 1.91
N TYR A 688 7.17 19.05 2.61
CA TYR A 688 7.21 20.39 2.07
C TYR A 688 8.18 20.50 0.87
N LEU A 689 9.38 19.92 0.97
CA LEU A 689 10.34 19.88 -0.15
C LEU A 689 9.85 19.02 -1.32
N GLN A 690 9.05 17.98 -1.05
CA GLN A 690 8.39 17.16 -2.07
C GLN A 690 7.15 17.83 -2.68
N LYS A 691 6.74 19.01 -2.18
CA LYS A 691 5.53 19.72 -2.61
C LYS A 691 4.26 18.85 -2.50
N LYS A 692 4.17 17.97 -1.49
CA LYS A 692 3.06 17.00 -1.34
C LYS A 692 1.68 17.67 -1.28
N SER A 693 1.59 18.85 -0.65
CA SER A 693 0.35 19.64 -0.56
C SER A 693 -0.11 20.24 -1.91
N GLU A 694 0.74 20.20 -2.93
CA GLU A 694 0.50 20.76 -4.26
C GLU A 694 0.29 19.67 -5.31
N ASN A 695 0.18 18.41 -4.91
CA ASN A 695 -0.13 17.33 -5.84
C ASN A 695 -1.48 17.59 -6.51
N GLU A 696 -1.54 17.49 -7.84
CA GLU A 696 -2.75 17.73 -8.64
C GLU A 696 -3.94 16.83 -8.27
N GLY A 697 -3.69 15.75 -7.52
CA GLY A 697 -4.75 14.90 -6.98
C GLY A 697 -5.49 14.13 -8.05
N TRP A 698 -4.80 13.62 -9.07
CA TRP A 698 -5.40 12.87 -10.18
C TRP A 698 -6.28 11.71 -9.70
N GLU A 699 -5.97 11.12 -8.53
CA GLU A 699 -6.75 10.07 -7.88
C GLU A 699 -8.20 10.49 -7.61
N ARG A 700 -8.48 11.79 -7.52
CA ARG A 700 -9.82 12.38 -7.40
C ARG A 700 -10.76 11.94 -8.52
N GLN A 701 -10.25 11.77 -9.74
CA GLN A 701 -11.06 11.33 -10.87
C GLN A 701 -11.68 9.95 -10.63
N ILE A 702 -11.01 9.11 -9.82
CA ILE A 702 -11.47 7.78 -9.46
C ILE A 702 -12.18 7.78 -8.11
N ASN A 703 -11.65 8.51 -7.12
CA ASN A 703 -12.10 8.50 -5.73
C ASN A 703 -13.18 9.52 -5.38
N GLY A 704 -13.51 10.44 -6.29
CA GLY A 704 -14.40 11.58 -6.04
C GLY A 704 -13.70 12.68 -5.25
N LEU A 705 -12.82 12.36 -4.30
CA LEU A 705 -11.97 13.29 -3.54
C LEU A 705 -10.51 12.89 -3.64
N SER A 706 -9.62 13.87 -3.74
CA SER A 706 -8.17 13.68 -3.58
C SER A 706 -7.81 13.42 -2.12
N ASN A 707 -6.60 12.88 -1.88
CA ASN A 707 -6.15 12.63 -0.51
C ASN A 707 -5.88 13.94 0.27
N ASN A 708 -5.50 15.03 -0.40
CA ASN A 708 -5.35 16.35 0.22
C ASN A 708 -6.72 16.93 0.67
N GLU A 709 -7.77 16.76 -0.14
CA GLU A 709 -9.12 17.21 0.23
C GLU A 709 -9.69 16.42 1.40
N LYS A 710 -9.49 15.09 1.42
CA LYS A 710 -9.85 14.27 2.58
C LYS A 710 -9.13 14.74 3.85
N ALA A 711 -7.84 15.09 3.74
CA ALA A 711 -7.06 15.61 4.85
C ALA A 711 -7.58 16.98 5.35
N ASN A 712 -7.93 17.92 4.47
CA ASN A 712 -8.56 19.20 4.86
C ASN A 712 -9.86 18.96 5.66
N LEU A 713 -10.74 18.08 5.16
CA LEU A 713 -12.01 17.75 5.82
C LEU A 713 -11.84 17.05 7.18
N LEU A 714 -10.70 16.38 7.40
CA LEU A 714 -10.35 15.80 8.70
C LEU A 714 -9.82 16.85 9.68
N LEU A 715 -8.97 17.77 9.20
CA LEU A 715 -8.41 18.87 10.00
C LEU A 715 -9.47 19.87 10.51
N GLU A 716 -10.64 19.94 9.84
CA GLU A 716 -11.80 20.68 10.32
C GLU A 716 -12.43 20.05 11.57
N LYS A 717 -12.36 18.71 11.70
CA LYS A 717 -13.08 17.94 12.73
C LYS A 717 -12.19 17.48 13.87
N HIS A 718 -10.90 17.30 13.61
CA HIS A 718 -9.91 16.77 14.53
C HIS A 718 -8.66 17.65 14.53
N THR A 719 -8.01 17.78 15.69
CA THR A 719 -6.76 18.53 15.77
C THR A 719 -5.63 17.76 15.06
N PHE A 720 -4.62 18.48 14.57
CA PHE A 720 -3.46 17.84 13.94
C PHE A 720 -2.80 16.83 14.90
N LYS A 721 -2.68 17.18 16.18
CA LYS A 721 -2.12 16.30 17.22
C LYS A 721 -2.90 14.99 17.39
N GLU A 722 -4.23 15.02 17.35
CA GLU A 722 -5.07 13.81 17.41
C GLU A 722 -4.91 12.95 16.14
N LEU A 723 -4.90 13.58 14.97
CA LEU A 723 -4.74 12.90 13.68
C LEU A 723 -3.38 12.21 13.52
N LEU A 724 -2.32 12.72 14.18
CA LEU A 724 -1.03 12.05 14.21
C LEU A 724 -1.03 10.74 15.01
N ALA A 725 -1.93 10.61 15.98
CA ALA A 725 -2.10 9.42 16.81
C ALA A 725 -3.15 8.44 16.26
N ASP A 726 -3.97 8.88 15.30
CA ASP A 726 -5.06 8.07 14.74
C ASP A 726 -4.54 7.02 13.74
N VAL A 727 -4.71 5.76 14.10
CA VAL A 727 -4.29 4.60 13.30
C VAL A 727 -5.15 4.44 12.04
N GLU A 728 -6.42 4.80 12.09
CA GLU A 728 -7.34 4.60 10.96
C GLU A 728 -7.03 5.55 9.79
N GLN A 729 -6.49 6.74 10.10
CA GLN A 729 -6.15 7.77 9.12
C GLN A 729 -4.69 7.74 8.63
N ARG A 730 -3.95 6.65 8.91
CA ARG A 730 -2.54 6.50 8.54
C ARG A 730 -2.25 6.72 7.06
N ASN A 731 -3.15 6.28 6.17
CA ASN A 731 -2.99 6.44 4.72
C ASN A 731 -3.01 7.92 4.28
N LEU A 732 -3.64 8.81 5.07
CA LEU A 732 -3.73 10.25 4.80
C LEU A 732 -2.69 11.05 5.59
N GLN A 733 -1.91 10.41 6.46
CA GLN A 733 -1.00 11.10 7.37
C GLN A 733 0.04 11.96 6.64
N ASN A 734 0.60 11.48 5.53
CA ASN A 734 1.51 12.27 4.70
C ASN A 734 0.83 13.50 4.08
N ASN A 735 -0.44 13.40 3.71
CA ASN A 735 -1.19 14.53 3.18
C ASN A 735 -1.46 15.55 4.29
N ILE A 736 -1.87 15.08 5.48
CA ILE A 736 -2.13 15.92 6.66
C ILE A 736 -0.85 16.67 7.09
N VAL A 737 0.28 15.97 7.27
CA VAL A 737 1.57 16.59 7.64
C VAL A 737 2.06 17.56 6.55
N GLY A 738 1.88 17.21 5.27
CA GLY A 738 2.27 18.09 4.16
C GLY A 738 1.46 19.39 4.10
N LEU A 739 0.16 19.33 4.37
CA LEU A 739 -0.72 20.51 4.40
C LEU A 739 -0.37 21.45 5.56
N GLU A 740 -0.19 20.91 6.78
CA GLU A 740 0.20 21.70 7.94
C GLU A 740 1.61 22.30 7.80
N ALA A 741 2.55 21.58 7.19
CA ALA A 741 3.87 22.14 6.86
C ALA A 741 3.78 23.30 5.86
N SER A 742 2.93 23.16 4.83
CA SER A 742 2.70 24.22 3.84
C SER A 742 2.01 25.45 4.44
N ARG A 743 1.08 25.24 5.40
CA ARG A 743 0.42 26.30 6.17
C ARG A 743 1.41 27.04 7.08
N LEU A 744 2.25 26.30 7.81
CA LEU A 744 3.28 26.88 8.69
C LEU A 744 4.18 27.87 7.93
N PHE A 745 4.61 27.51 6.71
CA PHE A 745 5.51 28.34 5.90
C PHE A 745 4.81 29.39 5.02
N ALA A 746 3.48 29.33 4.87
CA ALA A 746 2.75 30.16 3.91
C ALA A 746 2.99 31.66 4.12
N ARG A 747 2.97 32.16 5.37
CA ARG A 747 3.19 33.59 5.67
C ARG A 747 4.62 34.05 5.34
N SER A 748 5.61 33.20 5.60
CA SER A 748 6.99 33.46 5.20
C SER A 748 7.15 33.53 3.68
N GLU A 749 6.47 32.65 2.94
CA GLU A 749 6.45 32.66 1.47
C GLU A 749 5.73 33.89 0.90
N ILE A 750 4.70 34.41 1.57
CA ILE A 750 4.04 35.68 1.19
C ILE A 750 5.02 36.85 1.31
N ASN A 751 5.82 36.90 2.38
CA ASN A 751 6.74 37.99 2.67
C ASN A 751 8.02 37.97 1.81
N MET A 752 8.58 36.78 1.55
CA MET A 752 9.85 36.63 0.81
C MET A 752 9.67 36.23 -0.66
N GLY A 753 8.52 35.67 -1.02
CA GLY A 753 8.33 34.91 -2.27
C GLY A 753 8.56 33.41 -2.08
N VAL A 754 7.78 32.59 -2.78
CA VAL A 754 7.75 31.12 -2.60
C VAL A 754 9.11 30.47 -2.88
N ASP A 755 9.72 30.79 -4.02
CA ASP A 755 11.00 30.17 -4.41
C ASP A 755 12.17 30.69 -3.57
N ALA A 756 12.18 31.99 -3.22
CA ALA A 756 13.22 32.59 -2.39
C ALA A 756 13.23 32.02 -0.96
N PHE A 757 12.05 31.78 -0.37
CA PHE A 757 11.95 31.12 0.93
C PHE A 757 12.47 29.68 0.88
N ARG A 758 12.07 28.90 -0.15
CA ARG A 758 12.56 27.53 -0.35
C ARG A 758 14.07 27.48 -0.55
N ASP A 759 14.63 28.39 -1.34
CA ASP A 759 16.07 28.48 -1.55
C ASP A 759 16.83 28.82 -0.25
N SER A 760 16.20 29.59 0.66
CA SER A 760 16.74 29.84 2.00
C SER A 760 16.77 28.58 2.87
N LEU A 761 15.71 27.76 2.82
CA LEU A 761 15.68 26.45 3.48
C LEU A 761 16.76 25.50 2.91
N TYR A 762 16.92 25.44 1.59
CA TYR A 762 17.99 24.65 0.96
C TYR A 762 19.39 25.12 1.39
N ALA A 763 19.61 26.44 1.47
CA ALA A 763 20.87 27.00 1.94
C ALA A 763 21.16 26.62 3.40
N MET A 764 20.13 26.63 4.26
CA MET A 764 20.25 26.21 5.65
C MET A 764 20.57 24.72 5.79
N LEU A 765 19.89 23.86 5.04
CA LEU A 765 20.18 22.42 5.00
C LEU A 765 21.63 22.19 4.55
N LYS A 766 22.05 22.81 3.44
CA LYS A 766 23.41 22.65 2.90
C LYS A 766 24.50 22.99 3.92
N ARG A 767 24.31 24.04 4.73
CA ARG A 767 25.26 24.44 5.80
C ARG A 767 25.34 23.44 6.96
N ASN A 768 24.30 22.63 7.16
CA ASN A 768 24.17 21.68 8.28
C ASN A 768 24.19 20.22 7.81
N THR A 769 24.96 19.93 6.75
CA THR A 769 25.11 18.56 6.21
C THR A 769 25.77 17.63 7.24
N PHE A 770 25.18 16.47 7.50
CA PHE A 770 25.58 15.48 8.52
C PHE A 770 25.59 16.02 9.97
N LEU A 771 24.73 17.00 10.25
CA LEU A 771 24.51 17.56 11.58
C LEU A 771 23.04 17.45 11.97
N ASN A 772 22.80 17.42 13.29
CA ASN A 772 21.44 17.45 13.84
C ASN A 772 21.01 18.91 14.05
N ILE A 773 19.82 19.24 13.56
CA ILE A 773 19.23 20.57 13.66
C ILE A 773 18.01 20.48 14.58
N LYS A 774 17.98 21.32 15.60
CA LYS A 774 16.78 21.48 16.43
C LYS A 774 15.73 22.25 15.63
N PHE A 775 14.53 21.69 15.49
CA PHE A 775 13.45 22.24 14.66
C PHE A 775 13.10 23.67 15.04
N GLU A 776 13.00 23.96 16.33
CA GLU A 776 12.64 25.28 16.85
C GLU A 776 13.68 26.34 16.44
N ASN A 777 14.97 26.02 16.57
CA ASN A 777 16.05 26.93 16.15
C ASN A 777 16.04 27.19 14.64
N MET A 778 15.60 26.20 13.84
CA MET A 778 15.44 26.36 12.40
C MET A 778 14.29 27.30 12.08
N LEU A 779 13.16 27.17 12.76
CA LEU A 779 12.02 28.08 12.60
C LEU A 779 12.38 29.51 12.98
N ASP A 780 13.13 29.71 14.07
CA ASP A 780 13.61 31.04 14.46
C ASP A 780 14.49 31.66 13.37
N THR A 781 15.45 30.90 12.85
CA THR A 781 16.37 31.36 11.79
C THR A 781 15.62 31.72 10.49
N LEU A 782 14.68 30.87 10.06
CA LEU A 782 13.87 31.12 8.87
C LEU A 782 12.89 32.28 9.08
N GLY A 783 12.36 32.41 10.29
CA GLY A 783 11.45 33.47 10.69
C GLY A 783 12.12 34.84 10.71
N GLU A 784 13.36 34.93 11.19
CA GLU A 784 14.16 36.16 11.12
C GLU A 784 14.41 36.59 9.66
N MET A 785 14.72 35.64 8.76
CA MET A 785 14.91 35.92 7.33
C MET A 785 13.63 36.41 6.65
N SER A 786 12.47 35.85 7.03
CA SER A 786 11.18 36.18 6.44
C SER A 786 10.40 37.28 7.16
N ARG A 787 10.94 37.80 8.28
CA ARG A 787 10.26 38.74 9.18
C ARG A 787 8.92 38.21 9.70
N THR A 788 8.86 36.90 9.99
CA THR A 788 7.66 36.20 10.42
C THR A 788 7.97 35.35 11.65
N ASP A 789 7.15 35.43 12.70
CA ASP A 789 7.30 34.56 13.88
C ASP A 789 6.71 33.17 13.60
N LEU A 790 7.53 32.28 13.03
CA LEU A 790 7.14 30.90 12.71
C LEU A 790 6.90 30.04 13.95
N TYR A 791 7.61 30.30 15.05
CA TYR A 791 7.52 29.48 16.25
C TYR A 791 6.15 29.61 16.91
N SER A 792 5.59 30.82 16.97
CA SER A 792 4.26 31.06 17.55
C SER A 792 3.13 30.30 16.84
N TYR A 793 3.27 30.01 15.54
CA TYR A 793 2.26 29.28 14.77
C TYR A 793 2.19 27.78 15.08
N LEU A 794 3.21 27.20 15.72
CA LEU A 794 3.14 25.81 16.17
C LEU A 794 2.00 25.57 17.17
N LYS A 795 1.54 26.60 17.88
CA LYS A 795 0.37 26.49 18.77
C LYS A 795 -0.93 26.20 18.01
N GLU A 796 -1.01 26.56 16.72
CA GLU A 796 -2.19 26.29 15.89
C GLU A 796 -2.35 24.80 15.60
N TRP A 797 -1.27 24.02 15.66
CA TRP A 797 -1.31 22.56 15.48
C TRP A 797 -2.07 21.82 16.60
N GLU A 798 -2.33 22.49 17.72
CA GLU A 798 -3.16 21.96 18.81
C GLU A 798 -4.63 22.37 18.71
N GLN A 799 -5.01 23.12 17.66
CA GLN A 799 -6.35 23.64 17.46
C GLN A 799 -7.00 23.01 16.22
N LEU A 800 -8.33 23.13 16.13
CA LEU A 800 -9.05 22.78 14.90
C LEU A 800 -8.71 23.79 13.80
N THR A 801 -8.57 23.29 12.57
CA THR A 801 -8.21 24.13 11.44
C THR A 801 -9.48 24.65 10.77
N PRO A 802 -9.75 25.97 10.81
CA PRO A 802 -10.89 26.53 10.10
C PRO A 802 -10.68 26.42 8.58
N LEU A 803 -11.76 26.08 7.87
CA LEU A 803 -11.75 25.96 6.42
C LEU A 803 -12.43 27.16 5.76
N PRO A 804 -11.69 28.12 5.18
CA PRO A 804 -12.28 29.21 4.43
C PRO A 804 -12.93 28.72 3.13
N PHE A 805 -13.89 29.50 2.63
CA PHE A 805 -14.58 29.26 1.35
C PHE A 805 -14.38 30.43 0.39
N TYR A 806 -13.89 30.12 -0.80
CA TYR A 806 -13.59 31.11 -1.83
C TYR A 806 -14.52 31.01 -3.04
N SER A 807 -15.03 32.16 -3.49
CA SER A 807 -15.63 32.29 -4.82
C SER A 807 -14.57 32.78 -5.81
N ILE A 808 -14.37 32.05 -6.91
CA ILE A 808 -13.33 32.33 -7.90
C ILE A 808 -13.97 32.77 -9.22
N GLY A 809 -13.69 34.01 -9.64
CA GLY A 809 -14.17 34.55 -10.91
C GLY A 809 -13.39 34.02 -12.11
N GLU A 810 -13.96 34.17 -13.30
CA GLU A 810 -13.29 33.81 -14.54
C GLU A 810 -12.10 34.76 -14.82
N PRO A 811 -10.98 34.24 -15.37
CA PRO A 811 -9.80 35.03 -15.62
C PRO A 811 -9.97 35.85 -16.91
N GLU A 812 -9.76 37.16 -16.84
CA GLU A 812 -9.79 38.03 -18.02
C GLU A 812 -8.38 38.33 -18.52
N LEU A 813 -8.14 38.13 -19.82
CA LEU A 813 -6.90 38.52 -20.47
C LEU A 813 -7.14 39.61 -21.51
N THR A 814 -6.42 40.72 -21.37
CA THR A 814 -6.50 41.86 -22.29
C THR A 814 -5.14 42.10 -22.94
N LYS A 815 -5.07 42.01 -24.28
CA LYS A 815 -3.92 42.43 -25.07
C LYS A 815 -3.93 43.94 -25.23
N VAL A 816 -2.88 44.61 -24.77
CA VAL A 816 -2.70 46.06 -24.88
C VAL A 816 -1.57 46.36 -25.86
N VAL A 817 -1.84 47.23 -26.84
CA VAL A 817 -0.85 47.69 -27.82
C VAL A 817 -0.56 49.18 -27.58
N ASN A 818 0.70 49.52 -27.33
CA ASN A 818 1.16 50.89 -27.11
C ASN A 818 1.50 51.60 -28.43
N LYS A 819 1.49 52.94 -28.43
CA LYS A 819 1.79 53.78 -29.62
C LYS A 819 3.17 53.53 -30.25
N GLY A 820 4.09 52.88 -29.52
CA GLY A 820 5.44 52.51 -29.99
C GLY A 820 5.56 51.10 -30.58
N GLY A 821 4.47 50.33 -30.67
CA GLY A 821 4.49 48.95 -31.19
C GLY A 821 4.77 47.86 -30.16
N GLU A 822 5.00 48.22 -28.89
CA GLU A 822 5.11 47.27 -27.78
C GLU A 822 3.74 46.66 -27.44
N GLU A 823 3.72 45.33 -27.28
CA GLU A 823 2.52 44.55 -26.93
C GLU A 823 2.72 43.88 -25.57
N PHE A 824 1.72 43.95 -24.70
CA PHE A 824 1.70 43.23 -23.42
C PHE A 824 0.29 42.73 -23.10
N PHE A 825 0.21 41.72 -22.25
CA PHE A 825 -1.02 41.06 -21.83
C PHE A 825 -1.31 41.37 -20.36
N VAL A 826 -2.49 41.90 -20.09
CA VAL A 826 -2.97 42.19 -18.74
C VAL A 826 -3.91 41.07 -18.31
N LEU A 827 -3.50 40.28 -17.33
CA LEU A 827 -4.31 39.25 -16.68
C LEU A 827 -5.02 39.84 -15.46
N LYS A 828 -6.33 39.63 -15.37
CA LYS A 828 -7.16 39.94 -14.21
C LYS A 828 -7.85 38.70 -13.66
N VAL A 829 -7.76 38.50 -12.36
CA VAL A 829 -8.46 37.42 -11.66
C VAL A 829 -9.09 37.99 -10.40
N LEU A 830 -10.37 37.70 -10.16
CA LEU A 830 -11.08 38.10 -8.94
C LEU A 830 -11.30 36.88 -8.05
N VAL A 831 -10.86 36.95 -6.79
CA VAL A 831 -11.16 35.92 -5.78
C VAL A 831 -11.78 36.59 -4.56
N SER A 832 -12.92 36.07 -4.11
CA SER A 832 -13.64 36.53 -2.92
C SER A 832 -13.56 35.49 -1.82
N ASN A 833 -13.22 35.88 -0.59
CA ASN A 833 -13.39 35.06 0.59
C ASN A 833 -14.74 35.39 1.22
N ASN A 834 -15.68 34.46 1.11
CA ASN A 834 -17.06 34.62 1.58
C ASN A 834 -17.28 33.97 2.97
N SER A 835 -16.20 33.60 3.65
CA SER A 835 -16.25 32.95 4.97
C SER A 835 -15.84 33.88 6.10
N ASP A 836 -16.16 33.47 7.33
CA ASP A 836 -15.80 34.17 8.57
C ASP A 836 -14.32 34.03 8.96
N TYR A 837 -13.53 33.30 8.16
CA TYR A 837 -12.14 32.97 8.46
C TYR A 837 -11.20 33.58 7.44
N ASP A 838 -10.06 34.09 7.90
CA ASP A 838 -8.96 34.45 7.02
C ASP A 838 -8.40 33.21 6.34
N GLY A 839 -7.85 33.39 5.14
CA GLY A 839 -7.26 32.28 4.43
C GLY A 839 -6.20 32.68 3.41
N ILE A 840 -5.48 31.69 2.89
CA ILE A 840 -4.39 31.89 1.96
C ILE A 840 -4.67 31.09 0.69
N ILE A 841 -4.49 31.73 -0.47
CA ILE A 841 -4.52 31.06 -1.76
C ILE A 841 -3.13 31.13 -2.41
N GLN A 842 -2.84 30.16 -3.26
CA GLN A 842 -1.70 30.16 -4.16
C GLN A 842 -2.20 30.27 -5.61
N MET A 843 -1.69 31.26 -6.33
CA MET A 843 -1.97 31.47 -7.75
C MET A 843 -0.72 31.13 -8.57
N ASN A 844 -0.90 30.27 -9.56
CA ASN A 844 0.11 29.86 -10.53
C ASN A 844 -0.34 30.28 -11.94
N VAL A 845 0.50 31.03 -12.65
CA VAL A 845 0.25 31.51 -14.02
C VAL A 845 1.04 30.65 -15.01
N LEU A 846 0.36 30.10 -16.02
CA LEU A 846 0.94 29.16 -16.99
C LEU A 846 0.83 29.70 -18.42
N GLN A 847 1.98 29.68 -19.12
CA GLN A 847 2.17 30.29 -20.43
C GLN A 847 1.92 29.31 -21.60
N ASN A 848 2.30 28.04 -21.44
CA ASN A 848 2.15 27.01 -22.48
C ASN A 848 1.22 25.87 -22.03
N GLY A 849 0.29 25.48 -22.92
CA GLY A 849 -0.68 24.41 -22.66
C GLY A 849 -0.14 22.98 -22.76
N TRP A 850 1.15 22.80 -23.09
CA TRP A 850 1.81 21.49 -23.22
C TRP A 850 3.16 21.47 -22.50
N TRP A 851 3.31 20.48 -21.61
CA TRP A 851 4.47 20.20 -20.74
C TRP A 851 4.82 21.28 -19.70
N TYR A 852 5.03 20.80 -18.47
CA TYR A 852 5.46 21.53 -17.28
C TYR A 852 6.79 22.27 -17.46
N GLN A 853 6.81 23.37 -18.21
CA GLN A 853 7.84 24.38 -18.01
C GLN A 853 7.27 25.44 -17.08
N PRO A 854 7.65 25.42 -15.78
CA PRO A 854 7.31 26.52 -14.89
C PRO A 854 7.91 27.79 -15.48
N MET A 855 7.09 28.84 -15.59
CA MET A 855 7.58 30.15 -15.99
C MET A 855 8.61 30.60 -14.94
N GLU A 856 9.84 30.90 -15.36
CA GLU A 856 10.95 31.25 -14.45
C GLU A 856 10.75 32.61 -13.77
N ASP A 857 9.68 33.35 -14.11
CA ASP A 857 9.34 34.62 -13.48
C ASP A 857 8.80 34.39 -12.04
N PRO A 858 9.41 34.96 -10.99
CA PRO A 858 8.92 34.87 -9.62
C PRO A 858 7.48 35.35 -9.42
N ARG A 859 6.96 36.20 -10.31
CA ARG A 859 5.56 36.67 -10.31
C ARG A 859 4.57 35.57 -10.74
N ALA A 860 5.05 34.52 -11.41
CA ALA A 860 4.22 33.43 -11.92
C ALA A 860 3.60 32.60 -10.80
N ARG A 861 4.24 32.56 -9.63
CA ARG A 861 3.84 31.74 -8.50
C ARG A 861 3.81 32.58 -7.24
N LYS A 862 2.60 32.90 -6.78
CA LYS A 862 2.40 33.81 -5.65
C LYS A 862 1.39 33.27 -4.65
N LYS A 863 1.70 33.37 -3.36
CA LYS A 863 0.74 33.17 -2.27
C LYS A 863 0.20 34.51 -1.80
N VAL A 864 -1.09 34.57 -1.49
CA VAL A 864 -1.77 35.79 -1.04
C VAL A 864 -2.79 35.45 0.03
N GLU A 865 -2.71 36.17 1.15
CA GLU A 865 -3.71 36.13 2.22
C GLU A 865 -4.95 36.93 1.82
N ILE A 866 -6.15 36.41 2.06
CA ILE A 866 -7.43 37.06 1.82
C ILE A 866 -8.21 37.02 3.14
N ALA A 867 -8.47 38.20 3.69
CA ALA A 867 -9.20 38.32 4.94
C ALA A 867 -10.67 37.90 4.77
N ALA A 868 -11.31 37.49 5.87
CA ALA A 868 -12.74 37.21 5.90
C ALA A 868 -13.57 38.35 5.30
N HIS A 869 -14.60 38.03 4.52
CA HIS A 869 -15.49 39.00 3.86
C HIS A 869 -14.78 40.06 2.99
N THR A 870 -13.69 39.69 2.32
CA THR A 870 -12.99 40.56 1.38
C THR A 870 -12.76 39.89 0.04
N SER A 871 -12.68 40.71 -1.01
CA SER A 871 -12.29 40.25 -2.35
C SER A 871 -10.95 40.83 -2.75
N LYS A 872 -10.19 40.09 -3.57
CA LYS A 872 -8.94 40.56 -4.17
C LYS A 872 -8.99 40.43 -5.69
N GLU A 873 -8.75 41.54 -6.38
CA GLU A 873 -8.53 41.58 -7.83
C GLU A 873 -7.01 41.55 -8.09
N PHE A 874 -6.54 40.46 -8.67
CA PHE A 874 -5.15 40.28 -9.08
C PHE A 874 -4.97 40.84 -10.48
N VAL A 875 -4.13 41.86 -10.65
CA VAL A 875 -3.80 42.45 -11.95
C VAL A 875 -2.31 42.27 -12.20
N SER A 876 -1.96 41.59 -13.28
CA SER A 876 -0.56 41.31 -13.65
C SER A 876 -0.32 41.52 -15.15
N VAL A 877 0.86 42.01 -15.50
CA VAL A 877 1.29 42.37 -16.85
C VAL A 877 2.39 41.43 -17.32
N TRP A 878 2.16 40.81 -18.47
CA TRP A 878 3.00 39.79 -19.08
C TRP A 878 3.41 40.19 -20.50
N GLU A 879 4.64 39.84 -20.89
CA GLU A 879 5.14 40.08 -22.26
C GLU A 879 4.52 39.10 -23.26
N GLU A 880 4.18 37.90 -22.80
CA GLU A 880 3.61 36.83 -23.61
C GLU A 880 2.18 36.46 -23.19
N GLN A 881 1.47 35.79 -24.10
CA GLN A 881 0.08 35.41 -23.88
C GLN A 881 -0.02 34.28 -22.86
N ILE A 882 -0.72 34.54 -21.76
CA ILE A 882 -1.08 33.53 -20.76
C ILE A 882 -2.21 32.64 -21.28
N ARG A 883 -2.09 31.32 -21.03
CA ARG A 883 -3.07 30.33 -21.48
C ARG A 883 -3.93 29.78 -20.35
N ASP A 884 -3.32 29.51 -19.19
CA ASP A 884 -4.03 28.96 -18.05
C ASP A 884 -3.65 29.70 -16.76
N VAL A 885 -4.61 29.78 -15.84
CA VAL A 885 -4.37 30.16 -14.45
C VAL A 885 -4.81 29.01 -13.57
N GLU A 886 -3.95 28.61 -12.64
CA GLU A 886 -4.26 27.63 -11.61
C GLU A 886 -4.32 28.33 -10.26
N ILE A 887 -5.42 28.10 -9.55
CA ILE A 887 -5.67 28.63 -8.21
C ILE A 887 -5.80 27.45 -7.27
N ASN A 888 -4.83 27.33 -6.37
CA ASN A 888 -4.84 26.38 -5.27
C ASN A 888 -5.28 27.12 -4.02
N THR A 889 -6.47 26.79 -3.52
CA THR A 889 -7.08 27.37 -2.31
C THR A 889 -6.47 26.86 -0.99
N MET A 890 -5.42 26.02 -1.08
CA MET A 890 -4.67 25.44 0.02
C MET A 890 -5.56 24.67 1.02
N VAL A 891 -5.60 25.11 2.27
CA VAL A 891 -6.42 24.53 3.34
C VAL A 891 -7.74 25.29 3.32
N SER A 892 -8.75 24.70 2.69
CA SER A 892 -10.06 25.33 2.44
C SER A 892 -11.16 24.27 2.37
N GLY A 893 -12.42 24.74 2.42
CA GLY A 893 -13.60 23.92 2.18
C GLY A 893 -13.95 23.76 0.70
N ASN A 894 -13.19 24.40 -0.21
CA ASN A 894 -13.44 24.31 -1.64
C ASN A 894 -13.13 22.91 -2.18
N LEU A 895 -14.04 22.39 -3.00
CA LEU A 895 -13.89 21.09 -3.67
C LEU A 895 -14.18 21.26 -5.16
N PRO A 896 -13.19 21.16 -6.07
CA PRO A 896 -11.80 20.88 -5.79
C PRO A 896 -11.06 22.05 -5.14
N TYR A 897 -10.04 21.74 -4.36
CA TYR A 897 -9.18 22.78 -3.76
C TYR A 897 -8.24 23.43 -4.79
N MET A 898 -7.92 22.73 -5.88
CA MET A 898 -7.11 23.19 -7.00
C MET A 898 -7.98 23.34 -8.25
N ILE A 899 -8.08 24.56 -8.78
CA ILE A 899 -8.92 24.90 -9.92
C ILE A 899 -8.04 25.49 -11.02
N ARG A 900 -7.96 24.80 -12.16
CA ARG A 900 -7.30 25.28 -13.38
C ARG A 900 -8.33 25.84 -14.33
N GLN A 901 -8.15 27.09 -14.76
CA GLN A 901 -9.02 27.81 -15.67
C GLN A 901 -8.25 28.20 -16.93
N SER A 902 -8.75 27.76 -18.08
CA SER A 902 -8.17 28.11 -19.38
C SER A 902 -8.74 29.44 -19.89
N ILE A 903 -7.88 30.26 -20.45
CA ILE A 903 -8.23 31.57 -21.01
C ILE A 903 -8.53 31.42 -22.50
N GLY A 904 -9.82 31.38 -22.85
CA GLY A 904 -10.27 31.24 -24.24
C GLY A 904 -10.32 32.55 -25.03
N ASN A 905 -10.76 33.64 -24.39
CA ASN A 905 -11.03 34.92 -25.06
C ASN A 905 -10.03 35.99 -24.64
N VAL A 906 -9.35 36.61 -25.61
CA VAL A 906 -8.41 37.72 -25.38
C VAL A 906 -9.02 39.02 -25.90
N LYS A 907 -9.37 39.93 -24.98
CA LYS A 907 -9.86 41.27 -25.33
C LYS A 907 -8.70 42.12 -25.88
N GLN A 908 -8.95 43.03 -26.82
CA GLN A 908 -7.93 43.95 -27.34
C GLN A 908 -8.23 45.40 -26.94
N GLU A 909 -7.27 46.07 -26.31
CA GLU A 909 -7.35 47.49 -25.95
C GLU A 909 -6.11 48.26 -26.44
N ARG A 910 -6.22 49.59 -26.59
CA ARG A 910 -5.12 50.47 -27.03
C ARG A 910 -4.83 51.53 -25.98
N ASN A 911 -3.54 51.86 -25.78
CA ASN A 911 -3.07 52.99 -24.97
C ASN A 911 -3.52 52.98 -23.49
N LYS A 912 -3.34 51.87 -22.78
CA LYS A 912 -3.67 51.75 -21.35
C LYS A 912 -2.43 51.42 -20.55
N ILE A 913 -2.08 52.27 -19.59
CA ILE A 913 -0.99 51.98 -18.65
C ILE A 913 -1.59 51.20 -17.49
N VAL A 914 -1.20 49.94 -17.36
CA VAL A 914 -1.58 49.07 -16.23
C VAL A 914 -0.31 48.67 -15.50
N LYS A 915 -0.38 48.63 -14.17
CA LYS A 915 0.72 48.17 -13.31
C LYS A 915 0.31 46.90 -12.59
N ASP A 916 1.29 46.05 -12.31
CA ASP A 916 1.13 44.87 -11.47
C ASP A 916 0.70 45.29 -10.07
N THR A 917 -0.50 44.92 -9.65
CA THR A 917 -1.06 45.30 -8.35
C THR A 917 -2.16 44.32 -7.94
N ILE A 918 -2.36 44.16 -6.63
CA ILE A 918 -3.47 43.43 -6.05
C ILE A 918 -4.38 44.44 -5.37
N TYR A 919 -5.62 44.55 -5.83
CA TYR A 919 -6.61 45.46 -5.25
C TYR A 919 -7.47 44.72 -4.25
N THR A 920 -7.58 45.23 -3.03
CA THR A 920 -8.56 44.74 -2.05
C THR A 920 -9.87 45.47 -2.28
N LEU A 921 -10.94 44.69 -2.44
CA LEU A 921 -12.30 45.14 -2.70
C LEU A 921 -13.22 44.64 -1.57
N PRO A 922 -14.37 45.29 -1.33
CA PRO A 922 -15.43 44.73 -0.50
C PRO A 922 -15.88 43.36 -1.03
N GLU A 923 -16.46 42.54 -0.16
CA GLU A 923 -17.03 41.25 -0.54
C GLU A 923 -17.95 41.38 -1.77
N SER A 924 -17.64 40.60 -2.81
CA SER A 924 -18.44 40.48 -4.01
C SER A 924 -19.07 39.09 -4.07
N SER A 925 -20.38 39.05 -4.32
CA SER A 925 -21.04 37.88 -4.90
C SER A 925 -20.79 37.92 -6.41
N LEU A 926 -20.20 36.86 -6.97
CA LEU A 926 -20.01 36.71 -8.42
C LEU A 926 -21.34 36.45 -9.18
N GLU A 927 -22.47 36.74 -8.53
CA GLU A 927 -23.82 36.47 -9.03
C GLU A 927 -24.31 37.66 -9.85
N MET A 928 -24.89 37.37 -11.03
CA MET A 928 -25.45 38.42 -11.87
C MET A 928 -26.86 38.83 -11.40
N PRO A 929 -27.18 40.14 -11.39
CA PRO A 929 -28.52 40.59 -11.02
C PRO A 929 -29.60 39.99 -11.94
N GLY A 930 -30.62 39.35 -11.36
CA GLY A 930 -31.73 38.75 -12.12
C GLY A 930 -31.57 37.25 -12.45
N GLU A 931 -30.50 36.62 -11.99
CA GLU A 931 -30.32 35.16 -12.06
C GLU A 931 -30.70 34.48 -10.73
N VAL A 932 -31.42 33.35 -10.79
CA VAL A 932 -31.64 32.47 -9.64
C VAL A 932 -31.10 31.09 -9.99
N ILE A 933 -30.18 30.59 -9.18
CA ILE A 933 -29.53 29.29 -9.37
C ILE A 933 -29.85 28.41 -8.17
N VAL A 934 -30.27 27.17 -8.42
CA VAL A 934 -30.45 26.14 -7.39
C VAL A 934 -29.44 25.03 -7.64
N ASP A 935 -28.56 24.82 -6.67
CA ASP A 935 -27.47 23.86 -6.75
C ASP A 935 -27.89 22.50 -6.14
N ASN A 936 -27.16 21.43 -6.47
CA ASN A 936 -27.42 20.11 -5.90
C ASN A 936 -27.08 20.01 -4.40
N GLU A 937 -26.30 20.95 -3.89
CA GLU A 937 -25.91 21.06 -2.48
C GLU A 937 -26.98 21.76 -1.61
N ASP A 938 -27.99 22.40 -2.21
CA ASP A 938 -29.08 23.08 -1.49
C ASP A 938 -30.09 22.07 -0.92
N SER A 939 -29.82 21.55 0.29
CA SER A 939 -30.64 20.51 0.93
C SER A 939 -32.14 20.85 1.11
N THR A 940 -32.53 22.12 1.07
CA THR A 940 -33.93 22.56 1.16
C THR A 940 -34.63 22.63 -0.20
N LEU A 941 -33.87 22.86 -1.27
CA LEU A 941 -34.39 23.11 -2.62
C LEU A 941 -34.13 21.95 -3.58
N PHE A 942 -33.20 21.05 -3.27
CA PHE A 942 -32.90 19.85 -4.05
C PHE A 942 -33.37 18.57 -3.34
N VAL A 943 -34.07 17.69 -4.05
CA VAL A 943 -34.62 16.44 -3.50
C VAL A 943 -34.41 15.27 -4.46
N LEU A 944 -33.99 14.13 -3.91
CA LEU A 944 -33.81 12.87 -4.64
C LEU A 944 -34.95 11.89 -4.32
N SER A 945 -35.34 11.06 -5.29
CA SER A 945 -36.27 9.96 -5.09
C SER A 945 -35.72 8.90 -4.13
N THR A 946 -36.57 8.31 -3.29
CA THR A 946 -36.17 7.19 -2.40
C THR A 946 -35.84 5.93 -3.22
N PRO A 947 -34.71 5.25 -2.95
CA PRO A 947 -34.34 4.05 -3.72
C PRO A 947 -35.30 2.89 -3.45
N ALA A 948 -35.66 2.13 -4.49
CA ALA A 948 -36.40 0.90 -4.33
C ALA A 948 -35.61 -0.07 -3.43
N VAL A 949 -36.18 -0.51 -2.30
CA VAL A 949 -35.50 -1.38 -1.33
C VAL A 949 -35.29 -2.76 -1.94
N VAL A 950 -34.07 -3.04 -2.41
CA VAL A 950 -33.70 -4.37 -2.96
C VAL A 950 -33.24 -5.28 -1.82
N GLY A 951 -34.11 -6.19 -1.36
CA GLY A 951 -33.84 -7.48 -0.69
C GLY A 951 -32.86 -7.56 0.52
N LEU A 952 -33.05 -8.57 1.38
CA LEU A 952 -32.12 -8.88 2.47
C LEU A 952 -30.75 -9.42 1.99
N LEU A 953 -30.71 -10.12 0.86
CA LEU A 953 -29.49 -10.73 0.30
C LEU A 953 -28.43 -9.71 -0.15
N PRO A 954 -28.77 -8.64 -0.91
CA PRO A 954 -27.84 -7.55 -1.21
C PRO A 954 -27.32 -6.85 0.06
N LYS A 955 -28.18 -6.62 1.07
CA LYS A 955 -27.75 -6.06 2.37
C LYS A 955 -26.79 -6.96 3.16
N TRP A 956 -26.85 -8.28 2.95
CA TRP A 956 -26.04 -9.26 3.68
C TRP A 956 -24.70 -9.56 2.98
N LEU A 957 -24.68 -9.49 1.64
CA LEU A 957 -23.48 -9.63 0.80
C LEU A 957 -22.67 -8.33 0.71
N ASP A 958 -23.31 -7.17 0.81
CA ASP A 958 -22.64 -5.88 0.78
C ASP A 958 -22.16 -5.49 2.18
N LYS A 959 -20.85 -5.60 2.43
CA LYS A 959 -20.21 -4.61 3.31
C LYS A 959 -20.40 -3.27 2.61
N VAL A 960 -21.33 -2.46 3.07
CA VAL A 960 -21.27 -1.03 2.79
C VAL A 960 -19.93 -0.60 3.36
N GLU A 961 -18.94 -0.35 2.51
CA GLU A 961 -17.78 0.43 2.93
C GLU A 961 -18.36 1.76 3.40
N ASP A 962 -18.41 1.96 4.72
CA ASP A 962 -18.63 3.26 5.34
C ASP A 962 -17.43 4.12 4.95
N THR A 963 -17.45 4.65 3.73
CA THR A 963 -16.62 5.80 3.40
C THR A 963 -17.11 6.91 4.31
N SER A 964 -16.29 7.31 5.28
CA SER A 964 -16.56 8.39 6.24
C SER A 964 -16.83 9.76 5.60
N PHE A 965 -16.74 9.87 4.27
CA PHE A 965 -16.90 11.09 3.48
C PHE A 965 -18.19 11.05 2.63
N LYS A 966 -18.85 12.21 2.50
CA LYS A 966 -20.09 12.39 1.72
C LYS A 966 -19.93 12.05 0.23
N TYR A 967 -18.80 12.44 -0.36
CA TYR A 967 -18.52 12.28 -1.78
C TYR A 967 -17.74 11.00 -2.03
N SER A 968 -18.11 10.27 -3.07
CA SER A 968 -17.48 9.00 -3.41
C SER A 968 -17.07 8.92 -4.87
N GLY A 969 -16.08 8.08 -5.13
CA GLY A 969 -15.60 7.76 -6.45
C GLY A 969 -16.60 6.98 -7.26
N ILE A 970 -16.71 7.27 -8.56
CA ILE A 970 -17.68 6.64 -9.44
C ILE A 970 -16.95 5.93 -10.58
N SER A 971 -17.23 4.65 -10.76
CA SER A 971 -16.69 3.88 -11.89
C SER A 971 -17.52 4.14 -13.14
N TRP A 972 -16.87 4.64 -14.19
CA TRP A 972 -17.54 4.94 -15.46
C TRP A 972 -18.00 3.66 -16.19
N TRP A 973 -17.33 2.53 -15.94
CA TRP A 973 -17.70 1.21 -16.48
C TRP A 973 -18.86 0.57 -15.71
N ARG A 974 -19.07 0.97 -14.46
CA ARG A 974 -20.13 0.46 -13.58
C ARG A 974 -20.74 1.64 -12.82
N ALA A 975 -21.66 2.37 -13.45
CA ALA A 975 -22.37 3.46 -12.80
C ALA A 975 -23.19 2.98 -11.57
N PRO A 976 -23.42 3.86 -10.57
CA PRO A 976 -24.02 3.47 -9.30
C PRO A 976 -25.52 3.24 -9.40
N LEU A 977 -26.05 2.29 -8.65
CA LEU A 977 -27.48 1.94 -8.71
C LEU A 977 -28.41 2.95 -7.99
N GLN A 978 -27.82 3.87 -7.23
CA GLN A 978 -28.51 4.90 -6.46
C GLN A 978 -27.80 6.23 -6.72
N TRP A 979 -28.54 7.33 -6.65
CA TRP A 979 -27.97 8.68 -6.70
C TRP A 979 -26.83 8.81 -5.69
N THR A 980 -25.62 8.97 -6.21
CA THR A 980 -24.40 8.99 -5.42
C THR A 980 -23.68 10.31 -5.67
N ALA A 981 -23.38 11.04 -4.60
CA ALA A 981 -22.67 12.31 -4.69
C ALA A 981 -21.20 12.08 -5.07
N THR A 982 -20.72 12.85 -6.04
CA THR A 982 -19.33 12.89 -6.49
C THR A 982 -18.93 14.34 -6.78
N THR A 983 -17.63 14.59 -6.99
CA THR A 983 -17.13 15.93 -7.28
C THR A 983 -16.18 15.92 -8.48
N ASN A 984 -16.22 16.99 -9.28
CA ASN A 984 -15.44 17.15 -10.52
C ASN A 984 -15.23 18.65 -10.79
N ALA A 985 -14.07 19.04 -11.34
CA ALA A 985 -13.79 20.44 -11.67
C ALA A 985 -14.78 21.04 -12.68
N LYS A 986 -15.43 20.20 -13.48
CA LYS A 986 -16.41 20.57 -14.52
C LYS A 986 -17.85 20.67 -14.03
N TYR A 987 -18.18 20.27 -12.79
CA TYR A 987 -19.52 20.49 -12.25
C TYR A 987 -19.72 21.95 -11.84
N TYR A 988 -20.98 22.36 -11.79
CA TYR A 988 -21.31 23.64 -11.17
C TYR A 988 -21.11 23.56 -9.64
N GLY A 989 -20.88 24.70 -9.02
CA GLY A 989 -20.78 24.81 -7.58
C GLY A 989 -20.10 26.10 -7.16
N LYS A 990 -20.72 26.84 -6.24
CA LYS A 990 -20.18 28.11 -5.71
C LYS A 990 -18.86 27.87 -4.96
N TYR A 991 -18.83 26.86 -4.10
CA TYR A 991 -17.66 26.44 -3.33
C TYR A 991 -17.29 24.97 -3.56
N ILE A 992 -18.31 24.12 -3.67
CA ILE A 992 -18.19 22.67 -3.85
C ILE A 992 -18.79 22.32 -5.21
N ARG A 993 -17.92 22.00 -6.18
CA ARG A 993 -18.28 21.55 -7.53
C ARG A 993 -18.63 20.08 -7.50
N SER A 994 -19.91 19.78 -7.33
CA SER A 994 -20.41 18.43 -7.09
C SER A 994 -21.62 18.12 -7.95
N ALA A 995 -21.93 16.85 -8.08
CA ALA A 995 -23.16 16.40 -8.71
C ALA A 995 -23.57 15.03 -8.15
N TYR A 996 -24.83 14.68 -8.34
CA TYR A 996 -25.32 13.32 -8.10
C TYR A 996 -25.32 12.52 -9.40
N VAL A 997 -24.78 11.32 -9.38
CA VAL A 997 -24.74 10.43 -10.56
C VAL A 997 -25.48 9.13 -10.26
N ILE A 998 -26.16 8.60 -11.26
CA ILE A 998 -26.86 7.32 -11.20
C ILE A 998 -26.69 6.56 -12.52
N LYS A 999 -26.79 5.24 -12.46
CA LYS A 999 -26.90 4.37 -13.63
C LYS A 999 -28.23 4.62 -14.32
N SER A 1000 -28.21 4.71 -15.65
CA SER A 1000 -29.44 4.91 -16.42
C SER A 1000 -30.43 3.76 -16.20
N GLY A 1001 -31.69 4.13 -16.02
CA GLY A 1001 -32.80 3.27 -15.68
C GLY A 1001 -34.02 3.48 -16.57
N ASP A 1002 -35.19 3.16 -16.03
CA ASP A 1002 -36.50 3.23 -16.69
C ASP A 1002 -37.25 4.53 -16.41
N GLY A 1003 -36.62 5.50 -15.75
CA GLY A 1003 -37.23 6.77 -15.35
C GLY A 1003 -37.88 6.75 -13.96
N SER A 1004 -37.74 5.65 -13.21
CA SER A 1004 -38.34 5.51 -11.88
C SER A 1004 -37.64 6.33 -10.78
N GLN A 1005 -36.36 6.65 -10.95
CA GLN A 1005 -35.61 7.50 -10.02
C GLN A 1005 -35.47 8.91 -10.57
N THR A 1006 -35.62 9.90 -9.70
CA THR A 1006 -35.65 11.32 -10.10
C THR A 1006 -34.84 12.21 -9.18
N ALA A 1007 -34.34 13.30 -9.75
CA ALA A 1007 -33.72 14.42 -9.06
C ALA A 1007 -34.57 15.68 -9.31
N THR A 1008 -34.97 16.39 -8.26
CA THR A 1008 -35.91 17.52 -8.33
C THR A 1008 -35.30 18.79 -7.74
N TRP A 1009 -35.23 19.86 -8.55
CA TRP A 1009 -34.89 21.21 -8.11
C TRP A 1009 -36.17 22.04 -7.92
N LYS A 1010 -36.30 22.71 -6.77
CA LYS A 1010 -37.39 23.63 -6.42
C LYS A 1010 -36.86 25.06 -6.49
N ILE A 1011 -37.23 25.79 -7.53
CA ILE A 1011 -36.68 27.11 -7.84
C ILE A 1011 -37.68 28.19 -7.41
N PRO A 1012 -37.38 29.02 -6.41
CA PRO A 1012 -38.24 30.14 -6.04
C PRO A 1012 -38.17 31.24 -7.10
N VAL A 1013 -39.30 31.64 -7.67
CA VAL A 1013 -39.39 32.69 -8.69
C VAL A 1013 -39.70 34.03 -8.01
N PRO A 1014 -38.78 35.02 -8.04
CA PRO A 1014 -38.94 36.27 -7.28
C PRO A 1014 -40.12 37.12 -7.75
N GLU A 1015 -40.35 37.17 -9.07
CA GLU A 1015 -41.40 37.99 -9.70
C GLU A 1015 -41.98 37.26 -10.91
N ALA A 1016 -43.27 37.43 -11.19
CA ALA A 1016 -43.87 36.84 -12.38
C ALA A 1016 -43.28 37.46 -13.67
N GLY A 1017 -42.97 36.64 -14.67
CA GLY A 1017 -42.38 37.12 -15.92
C GLY A 1017 -41.91 36.01 -16.85
N GLN A 1018 -41.29 36.39 -17.97
CA GLN A 1018 -40.61 35.45 -18.87
C GLN A 1018 -39.20 35.15 -18.36
N TYR A 1019 -38.90 33.87 -18.18
CA TYR A 1019 -37.61 33.37 -17.75
C TYR A 1019 -37.05 32.37 -18.76
N GLU A 1020 -35.74 32.45 -18.98
CA GLU A 1020 -34.98 31.43 -19.70
C GLU A 1020 -34.45 30.42 -18.67
N LEU A 1021 -34.82 29.15 -18.84
CA LEU A 1021 -34.41 28.04 -17.97
C LEU A 1021 -33.19 27.36 -18.55
N TYR A 1022 -32.17 27.12 -17.72
CA TYR A 1022 -30.89 26.50 -18.09
C TYR A 1022 -30.57 25.33 -17.17
N TYR A 1023 -29.92 24.31 -17.72
CA TYR A 1023 -29.34 23.20 -16.97
C TYR A 1023 -27.82 23.17 -17.17
N HIS A 1024 -27.07 22.85 -16.12
CA HIS A 1024 -25.62 22.71 -16.22
C HIS A 1024 -25.23 21.32 -16.74
N VAL A 1025 -24.84 21.26 -18.01
CA VAL A 1025 -24.52 20.02 -18.73
C VAL A 1025 -23.06 19.63 -18.50
N PHE A 1026 -22.88 18.47 -17.86
CA PHE A 1026 -21.60 17.76 -17.83
C PHE A 1026 -21.50 16.78 -19.01
N LYS A 1027 -20.39 16.82 -19.75
CA LYS A 1027 -20.10 15.86 -20.83
C LYS A 1027 -19.03 14.86 -20.42
N ASP A 1028 -19.45 13.60 -20.32
CA ASP A 1028 -18.59 12.46 -20.04
C ASP A 1028 -17.72 12.07 -21.26
N ASP A 1029 -16.54 11.46 -21.05
CA ASP A 1029 -15.70 10.99 -22.16
C ASP A 1029 -16.30 9.77 -22.90
N GLU A 1030 -17.36 9.13 -22.38
CA GLU A 1030 -18.15 8.14 -23.13
C GLU A 1030 -18.67 8.73 -24.46
N LEU A 1031 -19.03 10.02 -24.48
CA LEU A 1031 -19.44 10.75 -25.68
C LEU A 1031 -18.25 11.08 -26.60
N ARG A 1032 -17.02 11.08 -26.09
CA ARG A 1032 -15.79 11.34 -26.87
C ARG A 1032 -15.22 10.09 -27.55
N TRP A 1033 -15.42 8.91 -26.98
CA TRP A 1033 -14.81 7.66 -27.50
C TRP A 1033 -15.68 6.90 -28.49
N ASN A 1034 -16.98 7.22 -28.61
CA ASN A 1034 -17.88 6.48 -29.49
C ASN A 1034 -18.89 7.39 -30.19
N ASP A 1035 -18.57 7.74 -31.45
CA ASP A 1035 -19.36 8.62 -32.32
C ASP A 1035 -20.79 8.13 -32.64
N ARG A 1036 -21.17 6.91 -32.23
CA ARG A 1036 -22.48 6.31 -32.52
C ARG A 1036 -23.47 6.37 -31.35
N LEU A 1037 -23.04 6.71 -30.13
CA LEU A 1037 -23.93 6.80 -28.97
C LEU A 1037 -24.76 8.09 -29.01
N GLN A 1038 -26.07 7.98 -28.78
CA GLN A 1038 -26.99 9.10 -28.59
C GLN A 1038 -27.45 9.09 -27.13
N GLY A 1039 -27.24 10.19 -26.41
CA GLY A 1039 -27.68 10.38 -25.03
C GLY A 1039 -28.56 11.61 -24.90
N GLU A 1040 -29.75 11.44 -24.36
CA GLU A 1040 -30.72 12.51 -24.12
C GLU A 1040 -31.12 12.48 -22.65
N TYR A 1041 -31.05 13.63 -21.97
CA TYR A 1041 -31.57 13.79 -20.62
C TYR A 1041 -33.01 14.27 -20.68
N HIS A 1042 -33.88 13.61 -19.93
CA HIS A 1042 -35.32 13.86 -19.91
C HIS A 1042 -35.71 14.63 -18.65
N PHE A 1043 -36.35 15.79 -18.85
CA PHE A 1043 -36.79 16.68 -17.80
C PHE A 1043 -38.31 16.85 -17.82
N ARG A 1044 -38.90 17.08 -16.64
CA ARG A 1044 -40.28 17.57 -16.48
C ARG A 1044 -40.26 18.88 -15.73
N VAL A 1045 -40.77 19.94 -16.34
CA VAL A 1045 -40.88 21.27 -15.74
C VAL A 1045 -42.33 21.47 -15.31
N ALA A 1046 -42.55 21.57 -13.99
CA ALA A 1046 -43.87 21.79 -13.43
C ALA A 1046 -43.98 23.21 -12.86
N TYR A 1047 -44.93 23.98 -13.39
CA TYR A 1047 -45.28 25.36 -13.00
C TYR A 1047 -46.77 25.59 -13.23
N ASP A 1048 -47.43 26.44 -12.44
CA ASP A 1048 -48.83 26.87 -12.65
C ASP A 1048 -49.88 25.75 -12.86
N SER A 1049 -49.66 24.58 -12.25
CA SER A 1049 -50.46 23.34 -12.44
C SER A 1049 -50.32 22.66 -13.80
N GLU A 1050 -49.43 23.16 -14.66
CA GLU A 1050 -49.00 22.56 -15.93
C GLU A 1050 -47.71 21.76 -15.72
N MET A 1051 -47.48 20.77 -16.59
CA MET A 1051 -46.27 19.96 -16.61
C MET A 1051 -45.83 19.79 -18.06
N GLU A 1052 -44.66 20.31 -18.39
CA GLU A 1052 -44.08 20.21 -19.73
C GLU A 1052 -42.84 19.31 -19.74
N ASP A 1053 -42.75 18.44 -20.74
CA ASP A 1053 -41.57 17.62 -20.98
C ASP A 1053 -40.52 18.43 -21.74
N ALA A 1054 -39.28 18.42 -21.26
CA ALA A 1054 -38.12 19.04 -21.91
C ALA A 1054 -36.98 18.01 -22.05
N TYR A 1055 -36.10 18.22 -23.02
CA TYR A 1055 -34.99 17.29 -23.25
C TYR A 1055 -33.72 18.02 -23.69
N ILE A 1056 -32.56 17.52 -23.23
CA ILE A 1056 -31.25 17.98 -23.67
C ILE A 1056 -30.55 16.87 -24.42
N ASN A 1057 -30.20 17.13 -25.68
CA ASN A 1057 -29.36 16.25 -26.46
C ASN A 1057 -27.87 16.54 -26.16
N LEU A 1058 -27.25 15.67 -25.35
CA LEU A 1058 -25.90 15.88 -24.82
C LEU A 1058 -24.81 15.99 -25.90
N ARG A 1059 -25.07 15.48 -27.11
CA ARG A 1059 -24.12 15.61 -28.22
C ARG A 1059 -24.11 17.01 -28.80
N LYS A 1060 -25.30 17.65 -28.90
CA LYS A 1060 -25.46 18.98 -29.49
C LYS A 1060 -25.29 20.12 -28.48
N ALA A 1061 -25.69 19.89 -27.23
CA ALA A 1061 -25.56 20.88 -26.16
C ALA A 1061 -24.11 21.35 -25.99
N ASN A 1062 -23.86 22.55 -25.52
CA ASN A 1062 -22.52 22.93 -25.06
C ASN A 1062 -22.24 22.30 -23.68
N GLU A 1063 -20.97 22.19 -23.31
CA GLU A 1063 -20.61 21.84 -21.93
C GLU A 1063 -20.78 23.10 -21.07
N GLY A 1064 -21.38 22.96 -19.87
CA GLY A 1064 -21.79 24.09 -19.03
C GLY A 1064 -23.28 24.43 -19.17
N TRP A 1065 -23.64 25.72 -19.05
CA TRP A 1065 -25.05 26.16 -19.09
C TRP A 1065 -25.66 25.98 -20.48
N GLU A 1066 -26.64 25.08 -20.61
CA GLU A 1066 -27.43 24.86 -21.82
C GLU A 1066 -28.89 25.22 -21.57
N GLN A 1067 -29.53 25.90 -22.53
CA GLN A 1067 -30.92 26.33 -22.41
C GLN A 1067 -31.87 25.13 -22.55
N LEU A 1068 -32.75 24.94 -21.55
CA LEU A 1068 -33.86 23.98 -21.59
C LEU A 1068 -35.06 24.54 -22.36
N GLY A 1069 -35.38 25.82 -22.15
CA GLY A 1069 -36.53 26.48 -22.77
C GLY A 1069 -36.76 27.89 -22.24
N THR A 1070 -37.78 28.57 -22.79
CA THR A 1070 -38.26 29.86 -22.29
C THR A 1070 -39.68 29.67 -21.79
N TYR A 1071 -39.94 30.04 -20.54
CA TYR A 1071 -41.20 29.81 -19.86
C TYR A 1071 -41.71 31.10 -19.25
N TYR A 1072 -43.03 31.19 -19.07
CA TYR A 1072 -43.64 32.25 -18.26
C TYR A 1072 -43.95 31.66 -16.89
N PHE A 1073 -43.27 32.14 -15.85
CA PHE A 1073 -43.48 31.66 -14.48
C PHE A 1073 -44.27 32.68 -13.67
N SER A 1074 -45.24 32.21 -12.89
CA SER A 1074 -45.82 33.01 -11.79
C SER A 1074 -44.81 33.18 -10.65
N ALA A 1075 -45.06 34.12 -9.75
CA ALA A 1075 -44.23 34.36 -8.56
C ALA A 1075 -44.47 33.28 -7.47
N ASP A 1076 -44.21 32.02 -7.81
CA ASP A 1076 -44.26 30.85 -6.93
C ASP A 1076 -42.99 29.98 -7.14
N THR A 1077 -43.07 28.67 -6.91
CA THR A 1077 -41.96 27.72 -6.99
C THR A 1077 -42.08 26.82 -8.22
N VAL A 1078 -41.09 26.88 -9.11
CA VAL A 1078 -40.99 25.96 -10.26
C VAL A 1078 -40.30 24.68 -9.83
N ARG A 1079 -40.78 23.53 -10.30
CA ARG A 1079 -40.13 22.23 -10.08
C ARG A 1079 -39.56 21.69 -11.37
N VAL A 1080 -38.26 21.52 -11.42
CA VAL A 1080 -37.56 20.86 -12.53
C VAL A 1080 -37.19 19.46 -12.07
N VAL A 1081 -37.66 18.42 -12.77
CA VAL A 1081 -37.46 17.02 -12.41
C VAL A 1081 -36.68 16.32 -13.51
N LEU A 1082 -35.47 15.87 -13.23
CA LEU A 1082 -34.66 15.00 -14.10
C LEU A 1082 -34.94 13.53 -13.76
N THR A 1083 -35.18 12.70 -14.78
CA THR A 1083 -35.33 11.25 -14.63
C THR A 1083 -34.01 10.51 -14.90
N ASP A 1084 -33.86 9.29 -14.40
CA ASP A 1084 -32.74 8.40 -14.72
C ASP A 1084 -32.87 7.72 -16.10
N GLU A 1085 -33.89 8.06 -16.89
CA GLU A 1085 -34.08 7.53 -18.26
C GLU A 1085 -33.03 8.13 -19.20
N CYS A 1086 -32.09 7.31 -19.67
CA CYS A 1086 -31.10 7.70 -20.67
C CYS A 1086 -30.51 6.47 -21.38
N LYS A 1087 -30.07 6.66 -22.62
CA LYS A 1087 -29.37 5.61 -23.40
C LYS A 1087 -27.87 5.49 -23.08
N LEU A 1088 -27.30 6.47 -22.38
CA LEU A 1088 -25.92 6.40 -21.87
C LEU A 1088 -25.83 5.47 -20.67
N ARG A 1089 -24.62 5.22 -20.15
CA ARG A 1089 -24.46 4.40 -18.93
C ARG A 1089 -24.92 5.09 -17.66
N SER A 1090 -24.91 6.42 -17.64
CA SER A 1090 -25.24 7.20 -16.45
C SER A 1090 -25.97 8.51 -16.75
N VAL A 1091 -26.70 8.99 -15.74
CA VAL A 1091 -27.34 10.31 -15.69
C VAL A 1091 -26.71 11.10 -14.54
N THR A 1092 -26.41 12.36 -14.79
CA THR A 1092 -25.84 13.31 -13.82
C THR A 1092 -26.87 14.38 -13.50
N ALA A 1093 -27.07 14.69 -12.21
CA ALA A 1093 -27.87 15.77 -11.68
C ALA A 1093 -26.95 16.81 -11.02
N ASP A 1094 -26.78 17.95 -11.69
CA ASP A 1094 -25.91 19.08 -11.30
C ASP A 1094 -26.80 20.26 -10.84
N ALA A 1095 -26.77 21.41 -11.52
CA ALA A 1095 -27.53 22.61 -11.16
C ALA A 1095 -28.49 23.13 -12.24
N VAL A 1096 -29.47 23.93 -11.82
CA VAL A 1096 -30.46 24.59 -12.69
C VAL A 1096 -30.46 26.10 -12.43
N LYS A 1097 -30.56 26.89 -13.50
CA LYS A 1097 -30.60 28.36 -13.46
C LYS A 1097 -31.81 28.92 -14.21
N ILE A 1098 -32.44 29.97 -13.67
CA ILE A 1098 -33.39 30.81 -14.39
C ILE A 1098 -32.83 32.23 -14.54
N VAL A 1099 -33.00 32.81 -15.73
CA VAL A 1099 -32.61 34.20 -16.02
C VAL A 1099 -33.84 34.97 -16.50
N LYS A 1100 -34.16 36.08 -15.83
CA LYS A 1100 -35.28 36.95 -16.23
C LYS A 1100 -34.93 37.70 -17.52
N ARG A 1101 -35.86 37.71 -18.47
CA ARG A 1101 -35.71 38.39 -19.77
C ARG A 1101 -35.98 39.89 -19.73
#